data_AF-A0A0L0C4W2-F1
#
_entry.id   AF-A0A0L0C4W2-F1
#
_cell.length_a   1.000
_cell.length_b   1.000
_cell.length_c   1.000
_cell.angle_alpha   90.00
_cell.angle_beta   90.00
_cell.angle_gamma   90.00
#
_symmetry.space_group_name_H-M   'P 1'
#
loop_
_entity.id
_entity.type
_entity.pdbx_description
1 polymer ?
#
loop_
_entity_poly.entity_id
_entity_poly.type
_entity_poly.pdbx_seq_one_letter_code
_entity_poly.pdbx_strand_id
1 'polypeptide(L)'
;MIKEFFENSEIFVTGGSGVVGKALIEKLLRSCNVKKIYVLLRPKKNVSIEDRLEKVKNAMVFRQLKLQKPDEMDKKLMAIPGDAIVPFLGITPEYQQILKNVSIVFHCAATVRFDEPLRDALRLNVGGTLETLKFAETLKNLKVFMHVSTFFSNPYLERVEEKVYESPMDWRVCLNLLERNDISEEQLDIITRKLIIGFPNTYCFTKNLAESLVNDYKDKLPVAIYRPSIVLFAIEEPEPGFAPSLMGAMGLFAVTAAGILKTIYIGKDTRLDLTPQDFGIKNLCYYTVKTANLYKSKNKPQNIPVFLTSSCTHSELTFRQYIHLVQDHGFWAEAAFEKNLLIPGLHCTDNRLMYLFLVLFKHILPSLLADFGLILSGRKPVLMSVHRKLYITLEVMKPFLFNSYSSSGITDADEMMAKLKGTEFNMDILPACKEFYRNVGFCQTMVYSVREHLFKEDPKTLPKSRKILQTVKANKMLPEFYKDKEIFITGGSGIVGTALIEQLLRSCNVRKIYLLLRPKRSMTLEKRLERVKEEQVFRQLKIQKPQELDQKLVAIAGDAKLPMLGITEESAKLMKNVSIIYHCAATVRFDEPLRDALKLNVGGTLEAIKFAQTLKKLKIFMHVSTFYSNPYLTRVEPKFYKAPMDWKFCLDLLERKDIGEEELDIITRKLIVGFPNTYCFTKNLAESLVNDYKDKLPVCIYRPSIVFFALEQPEPGFSPSLMGVMGLFAVTGAGLLKTIYINKKNRLDITPQDVSVKNMLYYTFKAAQVYEKSKPLDIPVYMTSTCTNFDMTLIEYIQIMDDFGLWEKAAYEKSLLVPGIRTTSNRFIYMFFVLLLQLLPALLVDFVLLLTGRKPVLMRIQRKVFQTLEVMQPFMFNNYESEGITHYQEMKEKLKGTTFSVDVLDNGCDLFSNVGFCNNMVFSARDLLFKEDPKSLPKARRIFKLKVWLYKFVQFIVLYKVYVWTMEYIKNSYAEWRHNDFFLDLPLNNRLQLS
;
A
#
# COMPACT_ATOMS: atom_id res chain seq x y z
N MET A 1 -29.31 -10.41 -18.97
CA MET A 1 -28.71 -11.39 -19.92
C MET A 1 -28.04 -12.60 -19.26
N ILE A 2 -26.82 -12.53 -18.68
CA ILE A 2 -26.14 -13.75 -18.17
C ILE A 2 -26.97 -14.47 -17.09
N LYS A 3 -27.44 -13.73 -16.07
CA LYS A 3 -28.29 -14.28 -15.01
C LYS A 3 -29.56 -14.94 -15.55
N GLU A 4 -30.27 -14.23 -16.43
CA GLU A 4 -31.47 -14.74 -17.11
C GLU A 4 -31.23 -16.03 -17.91
N PHE A 5 -30.08 -16.15 -18.59
CA PHE A 5 -29.77 -17.35 -19.36
C PHE A 5 -29.57 -18.58 -18.46
N PHE A 6 -28.90 -18.39 -17.32
CA PHE A 6 -28.65 -19.46 -16.35
C PHE A 6 -29.83 -19.70 -15.38
N GLU A 7 -30.86 -18.85 -15.42
CA GLU A 7 -32.06 -18.97 -14.59
C GLU A 7 -32.70 -20.35 -14.76
N ASN A 8 -32.92 -21.05 -13.64
CA ASN A 8 -33.51 -22.39 -13.60
C ASN A 8 -32.83 -23.44 -14.50
N SER A 9 -31.58 -23.22 -14.88
CA SER A 9 -30.81 -24.18 -15.68
C SER A 9 -30.25 -25.33 -14.83
N GLU A 10 -30.20 -26.52 -15.43
CA GLU A 10 -29.46 -27.67 -14.90
C GLU A 10 -28.12 -27.80 -15.65
N ILE A 11 -27.03 -27.85 -14.90
CA ILE A 11 -25.66 -27.72 -15.41
C ILE A 11 -24.84 -28.94 -15.00
N PHE A 12 -24.13 -29.54 -15.94
CA PHE A 12 -23.18 -30.62 -15.67
C PHE A 12 -21.74 -30.14 -15.84
N VAL A 13 -20.91 -30.32 -14.81
CA VAL A 13 -19.52 -29.87 -14.77
C VAL A 13 -18.60 -31.06 -14.57
N THR A 14 -17.79 -31.36 -15.58
CA THR A 14 -16.65 -32.27 -15.42
C THR A 14 -15.42 -31.48 -15.00
N GLY A 15 -14.53 -32.08 -14.20
CA GLY A 15 -13.40 -31.35 -13.64
C GLY A 15 -13.81 -30.31 -12.58
N GLY A 16 -15.02 -30.40 -12.01
CA GLY A 16 -15.53 -29.43 -11.02
C GLY A 16 -14.77 -29.39 -9.69
N SER A 17 -13.90 -30.37 -9.42
CA SER A 17 -12.95 -30.31 -8.28
C SER A 17 -11.65 -29.55 -8.58
N GLY A 18 -11.41 -29.21 -9.85
CA GLY A 18 -10.25 -28.46 -10.33
C GLY A 18 -10.35 -26.94 -10.10
N VAL A 19 -9.31 -26.20 -10.46
CA VAL A 19 -9.20 -24.75 -10.23
C VAL A 19 -10.31 -23.98 -10.96
N VAL A 20 -10.42 -24.15 -12.28
CA VAL A 20 -11.42 -23.47 -13.13
C VAL A 20 -12.83 -23.94 -12.76
N GLY A 21 -13.03 -25.25 -12.59
CA GLY A 21 -14.32 -25.84 -12.24
C GLY A 21 -14.91 -25.29 -10.94
N LYS A 22 -14.12 -25.21 -9.86
CA LYS A 22 -14.60 -24.64 -8.59
C LYS A 22 -14.94 -23.15 -8.70
N ALA A 23 -14.12 -22.36 -9.39
CA ALA A 23 -14.37 -20.94 -9.56
C ALA A 23 -15.62 -20.67 -10.42
N LEU A 24 -15.85 -21.49 -11.44
CA LEU A 24 -17.09 -21.46 -12.22
C LEU A 24 -18.32 -21.79 -11.36
N ILE A 25 -18.26 -22.87 -10.58
CA ILE A 25 -19.37 -23.27 -9.69
C ILE A 25 -19.65 -22.15 -8.67
N GLU A 26 -18.60 -21.55 -8.09
CA GLU A 26 -18.73 -20.42 -7.16
C GLU A 26 -19.46 -19.25 -7.80
N LYS A 27 -18.99 -18.80 -8.96
CA LYS A 27 -19.59 -17.64 -9.66
C LYS A 27 -21.03 -17.91 -10.07
N LEU A 28 -21.35 -19.12 -10.55
CA LEU A 28 -22.71 -19.49 -10.93
C LEU A 28 -23.65 -19.52 -9.73
N LEU A 29 -23.26 -20.10 -8.59
CA LEU A 29 -24.11 -20.15 -7.39
C LEU A 29 -24.24 -18.78 -6.71
N ARG A 30 -23.18 -17.97 -6.72
CA ARG A 30 -23.21 -16.63 -6.14
C ARG A 30 -24.05 -15.67 -6.99
N SER A 31 -23.77 -15.61 -8.29
CA SER A 31 -24.30 -14.57 -9.17
C SER A 31 -25.55 -14.98 -9.96
N CYS A 32 -25.82 -16.27 -10.17
CA CYS A 32 -26.97 -16.76 -10.95
C CYS A 32 -27.94 -17.60 -10.10
N ASN A 33 -29.21 -17.69 -10.51
CA ASN A 33 -30.20 -18.57 -9.89
C ASN A 33 -30.38 -19.85 -10.71
N VAL A 34 -29.36 -20.70 -10.70
CA VAL A 34 -29.40 -22.02 -11.34
C VAL A 34 -30.30 -22.98 -10.55
N LYS A 35 -30.86 -23.99 -11.23
CA LYS A 35 -31.71 -25.02 -10.59
C LYS A 35 -30.86 -26.07 -9.88
N LYS A 36 -29.90 -26.67 -10.60
CA LYS A 36 -28.99 -27.69 -10.05
C LYS A 36 -27.67 -27.68 -10.81
N ILE A 37 -26.56 -27.87 -10.09
CA ILE A 37 -25.24 -28.13 -10.65
C ILE A 37 -24.80 -29.53 -10.26
N TYR A 38 -24.55 -30.35 -11.27
CA TYR A 38 -24.06 -31.72 -11.15
C TYR A 38 -22.56 -31.75 -11.39
N VAL A 39 -21.80 -32.31 -10.47
CA VAL A 39 -20.33 -32.35 -10.52
C VAL A 39 -19.84 -33.78 -10.63
N LEU A 40 -19.18 -34.10 -11.74
CA LEU A 40 -18.56 -35.41 -11.91
C LEU A 40 -17.37 -35.58 -10.96
N LEU A 41 -17.42 -36.59 -10.09
CA LEU A 41 -16.39 -36.89 -9.11
C LEU A 41 -15.98 -38.38 -9.18
N ARG A 42 -14.70 -38.62 -9.47
CA ARG A 42 -14.08 -39.97 -9.43
C ARG A 42 -14.21 -40.71 -8.08
N PRO A 43 -14.77 -41.92 -8.00
CA PRO A 43 -14.77 -42.69 -6.75
C PRO A 43 -13.35 -42.91 -6.20
N LYS A 44 -13.18 -42.95 -4.87
CA LYS A 44 -11.91 -43.27 -4.20
C LYS A 44 -12.12 -44.38 -3.16
N LYS A 45 -11.14 -45.27 -3.02
CA LYS A 45 -11.17 -46.30 -1.96
C LYS A 45 -11.32 -45.61 -0.60
N ASN A 46 -12.28 -46.07 0.19
CA ASN A 46 -12.56 -45.62 1.57
C ASN A 46 -13.02 -44.14 1.71
N VAL A 47 -13.56 -43.52 0.65
CA VAL A 47 -14.14 -42.16 0.74
C VAL A 47 -15.46 -42.14 -0.03
N SER A 48 -16.58 -41.80 0.62
CA SER A 48 -17.88 -41.69 -0.04
C SER A 48 -17.89 -40.54 -1.06
N ILE A 49 -18.84 -40.57 -2.00
CA ILE A 49 -18.92 -39.51 -3.02
C ILE A 49 -19.37 -38.18 -2.39
N GLU A 50 -20.18 -38.26 -1.35
CA GLU A 50 -20.62 -37.15 -0.49
C GLU A 50 -19.44 -36.53 0.26
N ASP A 51 -18.57 -37.35 0.88
CA ASP A 51 -17.36 -36.85 1.55
C ASP A 51 -16.42 -36.14 0.56
N ARG A 52 -16.34 -36.64 -0.68
CA ARG A 52 -15.59 -35.96 -1.75
C ARG A 52 -16.20 -34.62 -2.09
N LEU A 53 -17.52 -34.53 -2.15
CA LEU A 53 -18.24 -33.28 -2.41
C LEU A 53 -18.04 -32.28 -1.27
N GLU A 54 -18.11 -32.72 -0.02
CA GLU A 54 -17.85 -31.88 1.15
C GLU A 54 -16.43 -31.30 1.12
N LYS A 55 -15.44 -32.08 0.70
CA LYS A 55 -14.08 -31.55 0.48
C LYS A 55 -14.04 -30.46 -0.59
N VAL A 56 -14.86 -30.56 -1.64
CA VAL A 56 -14.99 -29.50 -2.66
C VAL A 56 -15.66 -28.27 -2.05
N LYS A 57 -16.79 -28.42 -1.35
CA LYS A 57 -17.51 -27.32 -0.67
C LYS A 57 -16.65 -26.60 0.37
N ASN A 58 -15.70 -27.30 0.98
CA ASN A 58 -14.75 -26.73 1.95
C ASN A 58 -13.55 -26.02 1.34
N ALA A 59 -13.45 -25.93 0.00
CA ALA A 59 -12.41 -25.15 -0.64
C ALA A 59 -12.60 -23.64 -0.38
N MET A 60 -11.47 -22.93 -0.20
CA MET A 60 -11.45 -21.51 0.17
C MET A 60 -12.15 -20.59 -0.84
N VAL A 61 -12.18 -20.97 -2.12
CA VAL A 61 -12.89 -20.22 -3.18
C VAL A 61 -14.38 -20.00 -2.83
N PHE A 62 -15.02 -20.95 -2.14
CA PHE A 62 -16.43 -20.86 -1.76
C PHE A 62 -16.67 -20.06 -0.48
N ARG A 63 -15.64 -19.47 0.14
CA ARG A 63 -15.77 -18.73 1.41
C ARG A 63 -16.78 -17.59 1.29
N GLN A 64 -16.69 -16.78 0.23
CA GLN A 64 -17.59 -15.65 0.02
C GLN A 64 -19.03 -16.12 -0.27
N LEU A 65 -19.19 -17.17 -1.08
CA LEU A 65 -20.48 -17.82 -1.29
C LEU A 65 -21.11 -18.32 0.01
N LYS A 66 -20.34 -18.99 0.89
CA LYS A 66 -20.83 -19.45 2.21
C LYS A 66 -21.29 -18.30 3.11
N LEU A 67 -20.63 -17.15 3.05
CA LEU A 67 -21.00 -15.97 3.83
C LEU A 67 -22.28 -15.31 3.29
N GLN A 68 -22.45 -15.27 1.96
CA GLN A 68 -23.57 -14.58 1.31
C GLN A 68 -24.81 -15.46 1.19
N LYS A 69 -24.64 -16.76 0.91
CA LYS A 69 -25.70 -17.76 0.71
C LYS A 69 -25.31 -19.11 1.34
N PRO A 70 -25.44 -19.28 2.66
CA PRO A 70 -24.94 -20.46 3.39
C PRO A 70 -25.43 -21.80 2.84
N ASP A 71 -26.73 -21.91 2.52
CA ASP A 71 -27.35 -23.18 2.11
C ASP A 71 -27.29 -23.45 0.60
N GLU A 72 -26.78 -22.50 -0.20
CA GLU A 72 -26.94 -22.55 -1.66
C GLU A 72 -26.27 -23.78 -2.26
N MET A 73 -25.09 -24.14 -1.76
CA MET A 73 -24.35 -25.32 -2.20
C MET A 73 -25.05 -26.62 -1.80
N ASP A 74 -25.64 -26.70 -0.61
CA ASP A 74 -26.32 -27.91 -0.14
C ASP A 74 -27.62 -28.16 -0.92
N LYS A 75 -28.34 -27.07 -1.25
CA LYS A 75 -29.56 -27.13 -2.05
C LYS A 75 -29.27 -27.47 -3.51
N LYS A 76 -28.23 -26.87 -4.11
CA LYS A 76 -28.07 -26.85 -5.57
C LYS A 76 -26.94 -27.70 -6.13
N LEU A 77 -25.96 -28.11 -5.32
CA LEU A 77 -24.83 -28.93 -5.78
C LEU A 77 -25.13 -30.43 -5.57
N MET A 78 -24.79 -31.26 -6.55
CA MET A 78 -24.90 -32.73 -6.43
C MET A 78 -23.67 -33.39 -7.05
N ALA A 79 -23.10 -34.36 -6.35
CA ALA A 79 -22.01 -35.16 -6.89
C ALA A 79 -22.57 -36.29 -7.75
N ILE A 80 -21.95 -36.51 -8.90
CA ILE A 80 -22.21 -37.66 -9.77
C ILE A 80 -20.97 -38.57 -9.68
N PRO A 81 -21.10 -39.79 -9.15
CA PRO A 81 -20.00 -40.74 -9.15
C PRO A 81 -19.69 -41.15 -10.58
N GLY A 82 -18.45 -40.95 -11.00
CA GLY A 82 -18.01 -41.32 -12.35
C GLY A 82 -16.58 -40.87 -12.64
N ASP A 83 -15.99 -41.45 -13.68
CA ASP A 83 -14.60 -41.22 -14.09
C ASP A 83 -14.58 -40.87 -15.58
N ALA A 84 -13.88 -39.80 -15.95
CA ALA A 84 -13.88 -39.34 -17.33
C ALA A 84 -13.22 -40.35 -18.28
N ILE A 85 -12.31 -41.20 -17.77
CA ILE A 85 -11.53 -42.13 -18.61
C ILE A 85 -12.25 -43.44 -18.94
N VAL A 86 -13.46 -43.67 -18.40
CA VAL A 86 -14.21 -44.90 -18.64
C VAL A 86 -15.42 -44.62 -19.54
N PRO A 87 -15.94 -45.63 -20.27
CA PRO A 87 -17.07 -45.46 -21.18
C PRO A 87 -18.27 -44.79 -20.51
N PHE A 88 -18.89 -43.82 -21.20
CA PHE A 88 -20.02 -43.03 -20.70
C PHE A 88 -19.78 -42.39 -19.32
N LEU A 89 -18.52 -42.02 -19.04
CA LEU A 89 -18.08 -41.42 -17.78
C LEU A 89 -18.30 -42.31 -16.54
N GLY A 90 -18.66 -43.58 -16.72
CA GLY A 90 -19.00 -44.51 -15.64
C GLY A 90 -20.29 -44.15 -14.91
N ILE A 91 -21.14 -43.31 -15.53
CA ILE A 91 -22.41 -42.86 -14.95
C ILE A 91 -23.44 -43.97 -15.13
N THR A 92 -24.00 -44.46 -14.03
CA THR A 92 -25.02 -45.52 -14.05
C THR A 92 -26.34 -45.02 -14.67
N PRO A 93 -27.19 -45.90 -15.20
CA PRO A 93 -28.49 -45.52 -15.77
C PRO A 93 -29.37 -44.68 -14.81
N GLU A 94 -29.29 -44.93 -13.50
CA GLU A 94 -29.98 -44.15 -12.47
C GLU A 94 -29.56 -42.68 -12.49
N TYR A 95 -28.26 -42.41 -12.52
CA TYR A 95 -27.74 -41.05 -12.61
C TYR A 95 -27.97 -40.42 -13.99
N GLN A 96 -27.99 -41.20 -15.07
CA GLN A 96 -28.36 -40.70 -16.39
C GLN A 96 -29.80 -40.16 -16.40
N GLN A 97 -30.72 -40.84 -15.73
CA GLN A 97 -32.10 -40.37 -15.60
C GLN A 97 -32.22 -39.07 -14.80
N ILE A 98 -31.36 -38.88 -13.78
CA ILE A 98 -31.26 -37.62 -13.03
C ILE A 98 -30.74 -36.49 -13.93
N LEU A 99 -29.78 -36.79 -14.81
CA LEU A 99 -29.11 -35.81 -15.66
C LEU A 99 -29.86 -35.47 -16.97
N LYS A 100 -30.99 -36.12 -17.27
CA LYS A 100 -31.73 -35.96 -18.54
C LYS A 100 -32.13 -34.51 -18.88
N ASN A 101 -32.28 -33.66 -17.86
CA ASN A 101 -32.70 -32.27 -18.00
C ASN A 101 -31.52 -31.29 -18.06
N VAL A 102 -30.27 -31.78 -17.98
CA VAL A 102 -29.08 -30.95 -18.15
C VAL A 102 -29.15 -30.23 -19.49
N SER A 103 -28.98 -28.92 -19.41
CA SER A 103 -29.06 -28.02 -20.57
C SER A 103 -27.72 -27.37 -20.90
N ILE A 104 -26.74 -27.44 -20.00
CA ILE A 104 -25.42 -26.84 -20.18
C ILE A 104 -24.37 -27.81 -19.66
N VAL A 105 -23.37 -28.11 -20.48
CA VAL A 105 -22.21 -28.92 -20.09
C VAL A 105 -20.96 -28.06 -20.13
N PHE A 106 -20.25 -28.00 -19.01
CA PHE A 106 -18.89 -27.45 -18.93
C PHE A 106 -17.89 -28.58 -18.82
N HIS A 107 -17.08 -28.76 -19.86
CA HIS A 107 -16.01 -29.74 -19.87
C HIS A 107 -14.67 -29.10 -19.47
N CYS A 108 -14.37 -29.14 -18.17
CA CYS A 108 -13.13 -28.60 -17.59
C CYS A 108 -12.15 -29.70 -17.11
N ALA A 109 -12.47 -30.97 -17.35
CA ALA A 109 -11.60 -32.07 -16.93
C ALA A 109 -10.34 -32.13 -17.82
N ALA A 110 -9.17 -32.03 -17.20
CA ALA A 110 -7.89 -32.23 -17.87
C ALA A 110 -6.79 -32.52 -16.83
N THR A 111 -5.73 -33.23 -17.24
CA THR A 111 -4.45 -33.13 -16.52
C THR A 111 -3.77 -31.83 -16.93
N VAL A 112 -3.21 -31.11 -15.96
CA VAL A 112 -2.47 -29.85 -16.15
C VAL A 112 -0.99 -30.01 -15.81
N ARG A 113 -0.53 -31.26 -15.67
CA ARG A 113 0.87 -31.60 -15.43
C ARG A 113 1.58 -31.73 -16.76
N PHE A 114 2.66 -30.97 -16.93
CA PHE A 114 3.43 -30.97 -18.18
C PHE A 114 4.34 -32.21 -18.33
N ASP A 115 4.54 -32.97 -17.25
CA ASP A 115 5.35 -34.18 -17.16
C ASP A 115 4.50 -35.47 -17.04
N GLU A 116 3.18 -35.36 -17.21
CA GLU A 116 2.31 -36.55 -17.22
C GLU A 116 2.68 -37.46 -18.40
N PRO A 117 2.79 -38.78 -18.19
CA PRO A 117 2.95 -39.73 -19.29
C PRO A 117 1.89 -39.49 -20.35
N LEU A 118 2.31 -39.40 -21.62
CA LEU A 118 1.42 -38.97 -22.69
C LEU A 118 0.22 -39.92 -22.87
N ARG A 119 0.38 -41.22 -22.55
CA ARG A 119 -0.72 -42.17 -22.47
C ARG A 119 -1.84 -41.71 -21.53
N ASP A 120 -1.49 -41.34 -20.30
CA ASP A 120 -2.47 -40.91 -19.30
C ASP A 120 -3.10 -39.57 -19.69
N ALA A 121 -2.28 -38.67 -20.26
CA ALA A 121 -2.76 -37.41 -20.81
C ALA A 121 -3.74 -37.62 -21.97
N LEU A 122 -3.48 -38.55 -22.90
CA LEU A 122 -4.38 -38.90 -24.00
C LEU A 122 -5.69 -39.51 -23.50
N ARG A 123 -5.62 -40.48 -22.58
CA ARG A 123 -6.82 -41.11 -21.98
C ARG A 123 -7.73 -40.08 -21.32
N LEU A 124 -7.15 -39.13 -20.60
CA LEU A 124 -7.93 -38.13 -19.87
C LEU A 124 -8.38 -36.97 -20.75
N ASN A 125 -7.47 -36.31 -21.45
CA ASN A 125 -7.74 -35.07 -22.17
C ASN A 125 -8.42 -35.30 -23.52
N VAL A 126 -8.23 -36.46 -24.17
CA VAL A 126 -8.86 -36.79 -25.46
C VAL A 126 -9.95 -37.83 -25.24
N GLY A 127 -9.62 -38.98 -24.64
CA GLY A 127 -10.59 -40.04 -24.35
C GLY A 127 -11.72 -39.56 -23.43
N GLY A 128 -11.38 -38.83 -22.36
CA GLY A 128 -12.40 -38.26 -21.48
C GLY A 128 -13.25 -37.17 -22.11
N THR A 129 -12.71 -36.43 -23.08
CA THR A 129 -13.52 -35.51 -23.91
C THR A 129 -14.49 -36.29 -24.79
N LEU A 130 -14.05 -37.38 -25.41
CA LEU A 130 -14.89 -38.25 -26.25
C LEU A 130 -16.06 -38.83 -25.46
N GLU A 131 -15.79 -39.39 -24.28
CA GLU A 131 -16.84 -39.98 -23.44
C GLU A 131 -17.80 -38.92 -22.88
N THR A 132 -17.32 -37.69 -22.64
CA THR A 132 -18.21 -36.57 -22.26
C THR A 132 -19.09 -36.13 -23.43
N LEU A 133 -18.56 -36.10 -24.66
CA LEU A 133 -19.33 -35.79 -25.86
C LEU A 133 -20.39 -36.86 -26.16
N LYS A 134 -20.03 -38.15 -26.07
CA LYS A 134 -20.99 -39.27 -26.19
C LYS A 134 -22.10 -39.17 -25.15
N PHE A 135 -21.77 -38.85 -23.90
CA PHE A 135 -22.78 -38.58 -22.88
C PHE A 135 -23.67 -37.38 -23.25
N ALA A 136 -23.08 -36.29 -23.76
CA ALA A 136 -23.81 -35.10 -24.16
C ALA A 136 -24.80 -35.35 -25.33
N GLU A 137 -24.53 -36.29 -26.24
CA GLU A 137 -25.48 -36.71 -27.27
C GLU A 137 -26.79 -37.28 -26.70
N THR A 138 -26.77 -37.81 -25.47
CA THR A 138 -27.99 -38.32 -24.82
C THR A 138 -28.87 -37.22 -24.22
N LEU A 139 -28.37 -35.98 -24.12
CA LEU A 139 -29.05 -34.87 -23.47
C LEU A 139 -29.96 -34.11 -24.45
N LYS A 140 -31.27 -34.41 -24.40
CA LYS A 140 -32.27 -33.81 -25.31
C LYS A 140 -32.43 -32.29 -25.16
N ASN A 141 -32.10 -31.73 -24.00
CA ASN A 141 -32.27 -30.31 -23.68
C ASN A 141 -30.97 -29.50 -23.77
N LEU A 142 -29.90 -30.08 -24.33
CA LEU A 142 -28.59 -29.44 -24.39
C LEU A 142 -28.63 -28.16 -25.24
N LYS A 143 -28.33 -27.03 -24.60
CA LYS A 143 -28.20 -25.72 -25.23
C LYS A 143 -26.75 -25.43 -25.63
N VAL A 144 -25.79 -25.84 -24.79
CA VAL A 144 -24.35 -25.59 -25.01
C VAL A 144 -23.51 -26.70 -24.38
N PHE A 145 -22.53 -27.18 -25.13
CA PHE A 145 -21.37 -27.91 -24.64
C PHE A 145 -20.12 -27.03 -24.76
N MET A 146 -19.58 -26.59 -23.63
CA MET A 146 -18.43 -25.71 -23.58
C MET A 146 -17.16 -26.50 -23.21
N HIS A 147 -16.26 -26.68 -24.19
CA HIS A 147 -14.95 -27.30 -23.98
C HIS A 147 -13.92 -26.27 -23.53
N VAL A 148 -13.34 -26.44 -22.34
CA VAL A 148 -12.24 -25.58 -21.87
C VAL A 148 -10.91 -26.17 -22.35
N SER A 149 -10.32 -25.50 -23.34
CA SER A 149 -8.99 -25.78 -23.87
C SER A 149 -7.95 -24.84 -23.21
N THR A 150 -6.92 -24.45 -23.93
CA THR A 150 -5.86 -23.53 -23.51
C THR A 150 -5.39 -22.69 -24.69
N PHE A 151 -4.99 -21.44 -24.43
CA PHE A 151 -4.38 -20.57 -25.44
C PHE A 151 -3.15 -21.21 -26.10
N PHE A 152 -2.44 -22.06 -25.35
CA PHE A 152 -1.22 -22.73 -25.79
C PHE A 152 -1.47 -24.09 -26.47
N SER A 153 -2.69 -24.38 -26.95
CA SER A 153 -2.96 -25.63 -27.66
C SER A 153 -2.21 -25.69 -28.98
N ASN A 154 -1.85 -24.54 -29.56
CA ASN A 154 -1.08 -24.45 -30.82
C ASN A 154 0.22 -23.66 -30.60
N PRO A 155 1.17 -24.19 -29.80
CA PRO A 155 2.33 -23.44 -29.31
C PRO A 155 3.41 -23.17 -30.37
N TYR A 156 3.26 -23.72 -31.57
CA TYR A 156 4.12 -23.49 -32.72
C TYR A 156 3.72 -22.25 -33.53
N LEU A 157 2.59 -21.62 -33.21
CA LEU A 157 2.13 -20.40 -33.87
C LEU A 157 2.68 -19.14 -33.19
N GLU A 158 3.05 -18.14 -33.97
CA GLU A 158 3.37 -16.80 -33.45
C GLU A 158 2.10 -15.98 -33.15
N ARG A 159 1.02 -16.23 -33.90
CA ARG A 159 -0.28 -15.60 -33.74
C ARG A 159 -1.38 -16.64 -33.58
N VAL A 160 -2.11 -16.57 -32.47
CA VAL A 160 -3.25 -17.43 -32.17
C VAL A 160 -4.54 -16.69 -32.49
N GLU A 161 -5.42 -17.33 -33.26
CA GLU A 161 -6.71 -16.80 -33.73
C GLU A 161 -7.87 -17.67 -33.24
N GLU A 162 -9.08 -17.11 -33.29
CA GLU A 162 -10.35 -17.74 -32.94
C GLU A 162 -10.86 -18.75 -33.97
N LYS A 163 -10.00 -19.70 -34.33
CA LYS A 163 -10.33 -20.82 -35.20
C LYS A 163 -9.76 -22.12 -34.68
N VAL A 164 -10.35 -23.23 -35.12
CA VAL A 164 -9.76 -24.55 -34.93
C VAL A 164 -8.61 -24.70 -35.92
N TYR A 165 -7.47 -25.13 -35.42
CA TYR A 165 -6.31 -25.44 -36.25
C TYR A 165 -6.28 -26.95 -36.51
N GLU A 166 -5.79 -27.33 -37.67
CA GLU A 166 -5.63 -28.74 -38.02
C GLU A 166 -4.64 -29.40 -37.06
N SER A 167 -5.02 -30.57 -36.55
CA SER A 167 -4.13 -31.35 -35.70
C SER A 167 -3.17 -32.15 -36.57
N PRO A 168 -1.86 -32.22 -36.25
CA PRO A 168 -0.91 -33.01 -37.02
C PRO A 168 -1.13 -34.52 -36.89
N MET A 169 -2.02 -34.97 -35.98
CA MET A 169 -2.38 -36.36 -35.77
C MET A 169 -3.89 -36.51 -35.64
N ASP A 170 -4.46 -37.60 -36.15
CA ASP A 170 -5.88 -37.93 -35.91
C ASP A 170 -6.05 -38.49 -34.48
N TRP A 171 -6.95 -37.88 -33.71
CA TRP A 171 -7.29 -38.31 -32.36
C TRP A 171 -7.77 -39.78 -32.32
N ARG A 172 -8.42 -40.27 -33.38
CA ARG A 172 -8.88 -41.67 -33.50
C ARG A 172 -7.70 -42.62 -33.52
N VAL A 173 -6.67 -42.30 -34.29
CA VAL A 173 -5.44 -43.10 -34.36
C VAL A 173 -4.76 -43.10 -33.00
N CYS A 174 -4.65 -41.94 -32.36
CA CYS A 174 -4.05 -41.84 -31.02
C CYS A 174 -4.79 -42.65 -29.97
N LEU A 175 -6.12 -42.68 -29.96
CA LEU A 175 -6.90 -43.49 -29.01
C LEU A 175 -6.83 -44.98 -29.35
N ASN A 176 -6.96 -45.37 -30.62
CA ASN A 176 -6.86 -46.77 -31.05
C ASN A 176 -5.50 -47.39 -30.69
N LEU A 177 -4.42 -46.61 -30.75
CA LEU A 177 -3.10 -47.05 -30.30
C LEU A 177 -3.07 -47.45 -28.82
N LEU A 178 -3.91 -46.85 -27.97
CA LEU A 178 -3.96 -47.17 -26.54
C LEU A 178 -4.74 -48.45 -26.22
N GLU A 179 -5.50 -48.96 -27.19
CA GLU A 179 -6.35 -50.15 -27.09
C GLU A 179 -5.71 -51.39 -27.73
N ARG A 180 -4.55 -51.24 -28.38
CA ARG A 180 -3.79 -52.33 -29.00
C ARG A 180 -3.11 -53.22 -27.95
N ASN A 181 -3.53 -54.47 -27.89
CA ASN A 181 -2.96 -55.49 -27.00
C ASN A 181 -1.67 -56.12 -27.54
N ASP A 182 -1.33 -55.88 -28.82
CA ASP A 182 -0.16 -56.42 -29.52
C ASP A 182 1.10 -55.55 -29.39
N ILE A 183 0.99 -54.39 -28.72
CA ILE A 183 2.10 -53.48 -28.43
C ILE A 183 2.38 -53.55 -26.93
N SER A 184 3.63 -53.83 -26.54
CA SER A 184 3.99 -53.82 -25.12
C SER A 184 3.87 -52.41 -24.53
N GLU A 185 3.64 -52.31 -23.22
CA GLU A 185 3.53 -51.03 -22.51
C GLU A 185 4.76 -50.11 -22.74
N GLU A 186 5.96 -50.69 -22.84
CA GLU A 186 7.20 -49.97 -23.11
C GLU A 186 7.30 -49.49 -24.56
N GLN A 187 6.89 -50.32 -25.53
CA GLN A 187 6.80 -49.93 -26.93
C GLN A 187 5.78 -48.82 -27.15
N LEU A 188 4.64 -48.89 -26.45
CA LEU A 188 3.62 -47.86 -26.49
C LEU A 188 4.15 -46.53 -25.95
N ASP A 189 4.91 -46.52 -24.85
CA ASP A 189 5.55 -45.30 -24.33
C ASP A 189 6.56 -44.70 -25.33
N ILE A 190 7.37 -45.53 -26.00
CA ILE A 190 8.32 -45.08 -27.03
C ILE A 190 7.59 -44.46 -28.24
N ILE A 191 6.57 -45.14 -28.77
CA ILE A 191 5.76 -44.65 -29.90
C ILE A 191 5.09 -43.35 -29.49
N THR A 192 4.46 -43.33 -28.32
CA THR A 192 3.73 -42.19 -27.80
C THR A 192 4.66 -40.98 -27.62
N ARG A 193 5.90 -41.15 -27.12
CA ARG A 193 6.91 -40.07 -27.07
C ARG A 193 7.34 -39.54 -28.45
N LYS A 194 7.24 -40.32 -29.52
CA LYS A 194 7.50 -39.85 -30.89
C LYS A 194 6.32 -39.08 -31.48
N LEU A 195 5.10 -39.24 -30.95
CA LEU A 195 3.91 -38.53 -31.43
C LEU A 195 3.89 -37.04 -31.06
N ILE A 196 4.66 -36.63 -30.05
CA ILE A 196 4.71 -35.25 -29.55
C ILE A 196 5.66 -34.33 -30.34
N ILE A 197 6.31 -34.84 -31.40
CA ILE A 197 7.28 -34.05 -32.20
C ILE A 197 6.59 -32.78 -32.73
N GLY A 198 7.15 -31.61 -32.39
CA GLY A 198 6.58 -30.30 -32.72
C GLY A 198 5.78 -29.64 -31.58
N PHE A 199 5.49 -30.34 -30.49
CA PHE A 199 4.88 -29.78 -29.28
C PHE A 199 5.86 -29.72 -28.10
N PRO A 200 5.79 -28.66 -27.27
CA PRO A 200 6.70 -28.46 -26.14
C PRO A 200 6.42 -29.39 -24.96
N ASN A 201 5.19 -29.89 -24.82
CA ASN A 201 4.78 -30.79 -23.74
C ASN A 201 3.47 -31.54 -24.08
N THR A 202 3.16 -32.57 -23.29
CA THR A 202 2.03 -33.48 -23.50
C THR A 202 0.68 -32.78 -23.35
N TYR A 203 0.62 -31.74 -22.52
CA TYR A 203 -0.58 -30.94 -22.31
C TYR A 203 -1.01 -30.18 -23.57
N CYS A 204 -0.11 -29.45 -24.22
CA CYS A 204 -0.40 -28.71 -25.44
C CYS A 204 -0.88 -29.64 -26.57
N PHE A 205 -0.18 -30.75 -26.77
CA PHE A 205 -0.51 -31.74 -27.80
C PHE A 205 -1.90 -32.35 -27.59
N THR A 206 -2.19 -32.82 -26.38
CA THR A 206 -3.49 -33.45 -26.08
C THR A 206 -4.65 -32.46 -26.10
N LYS A 207 -4.42 -31.17 -25.79
CA LYS A 207 -5.43 -30.12 -25.95
C LYS A 207 -5.71 -29.79 -27.41
N ASN A 208 -4.69 -29.77 -28.27
CA ASN A 208 -4.89 -29.65 -29.72
C ASN A 208 -5.72 -30.82 -30.28
N LEU A 209 -5.40 -32.06 -29.91
CA LEU A 209 -6.18 -33.24 -30.30
C LEU A 209 -7.63 -33.18 -29.80
N ALA A 210 -7.84 -32.75 -28.56
CA ALA A 210 -9.18 -32.60 -27.99
C ALA A 210 -10.00 -31.53 -28.72
N GLU A 211 -9.39 -30.43 -29.16
CA GLU A 211 -10.07 -29.43 -30.00
C GLU A 211 -10.50 -30.01 -31.35
N SER A 212 -9.64 -30.81 -32.00
CA SER A 212 -9.98 -31.52 -33.23
C SER A 212 -11.15 -32.48 -33.03
N LEU A 213 -11.14 -33.25 -31.94
CA LEU A 213 -12.24 -34.13 -31.56
C LEU A 213 -13.55 -33.38 -31.33
N VAL A 214 -13.53 -32.26 -30.60
CA VAL A 214 -14.72 -31.45 -30.35
C VAL A 214 -15.26 -30.85 -31.66
N ASN A 215 -14.37 -30.45 -32.57
CA ASN A 215 -14.74 -29.94 -33.89
C ASN A 215 -15.51 -30.97 -34.73
N ASP A 216 -15.17 -32.27 -34.62
CA ASP A 216 -15.89 -33.35 -35.31
C ASP A 216 -17.35 -33.51 -34.82
N TYR A 217 -17.70 -32.95 -33.67
CA TYR A 217 -19.05 -32.96 -33.10
C TYR A 217 -19.86 -31.70 -33.42
N LYS A 218 -19.33 -30.74 -34.18
CA LYS A 218 -19.96 -29.44 -34.47
C LYS A 218 -21.34 -29.54 -35.13
N ASP A 219 -21.55 -30.57 -35.95
CA ASP A 219 -22.80 -30.79 -36.69
C ASP A 219 -23.84 -31.58 -35.86
N LYS A 220 -23.39 -32.23 -34.78
CA LYS A 220 -24.24 -33.05 -33.91
C LYS A 220 -24.71 -32.31 -32.67
N LEU A 221 -23.85 -31.45 -32.10
CA LEU A 221 -24.08 -30.80 -30.81
C LEU A 221 -23.77 -29.29 -30.87
N PRO A 222 -24.42 -28.47 -30.01
CA PRO A 222 -24.09 -27.05 -29.88
C PRO A 222 -22.79 -26.87 -29.08
N VAL A 223 -21.65 -27.18 -29.71
CA VAL A 223 -20.32 -27.14 -29.09
C VAL A 223 -19.62 -25.79 -29.27
N ALA A 224 -18.78 -25.42 -28.31
CA ALA A 224 -17.85 -24.31 -28.43
C ALA A 224 -16.54 -24.60 -27.68
N ILE A 225 -15.46 -23.95 -28.10
CA ILE A 225 -14.13 -24.07 -27.50
C ILE A 225 -13.77 -22.74 -26.84
N TYR A 226 -13.35 -22.79 -25.57
CA TYR A 226 -12.80 -21.64 -24.85
C TYR A 226 -11.33 -21.87 -24.49
N ARG A 227 -10.45 -20.94 -24.91
CA ARG A 227 -8.99 -20.98 -24.73
C ARG A 227 -8.51 -19.88 -23.76
N PRO A 228 -8.53 -20.12 -22.43
CA PRO A 228 -7.86 -19.23 -21.49
C PRO A 228 -6.33 -19.37 -21.56
N SER A 229 -5.60 -18.27 -21.31
CA SER A 229 -4.15 -18.30 -21.06
C SER A 229 -3.83 -18.80 -19.64
N ILE A 230 -2.59 -18.62 -19.16
CA ILE A 230 -2.16 -19.11 -17.84
C ILE A 230 -2.98 -18.40 -16.76
N VAL A 231 -3.83 -19.16 -16.06
CA VAL A 231 -4.66 -18.64 -14.99
C VAL A 231 -3.82 -18.34 -13.74
N LEU A 232 -3.92 -17.12 -13.22
CA LEU A 232 -3.27 -16.68 -11.99
C LEU A 232 -4.26 -16.51 -10.83
N PHE A 233 -4.13 -15.43 -10.08
CA PHE A 233 -5.00 -15.03 -8.99
C PHE A 233 -6.22 -14.26 -9.52
N ALA A 234 -7.23 -14.09 -8.66
CA ALA A 234 -8.36 -13.21 -8.94
C ALA A 234 -8.02 -11.75 -8.66
N ILE A 235 -8.36 -10.83 -9.56
CA ILE A 235 -8.17 -9.39 -9.29
C ILE A 235 -9.27 -8.87 -8.36
N GLU A 236 -10.53 -9.26 -8.60
CA GLU A 236 -11.69 -8.76 -7.86
C GLU A 236 -12.46 -9.88 -7.13
N GLU A 237 -12.70 -11.01 -7.81
CA GLU A 237 -13.68 -12.00 -7.36
C GLU A 237 -13.17 -13.46 -7.32
N PRO A 238 -13.55 -14.28 -6.32
CA PRO A 238 -14.49 -14.01 -5.24
C PRO A 238 -13.94 -13.05 -4.18
N GLU A 239 -12.61 -12.97 -4.04
CA GLU A 239 -11.94 -11.95 -3.26
C GLU A 239 -10.62 -11.54 -3.95
N PRO A 240 -10.19 -10.28 -3.82
CA PRO A 240 -8.95 -9.81 -4.42
C PRO A 240 -7.74 -10.61 -3.95
N GLY A 241 -6.88 -10.99 -4.89
CA GLY A 241 -5.68 -11.78 -4.61
C GLY A 241 -5.94 -13.26 -4.36
N PHE A 242 -7.16 -13.78 -4.54
CA PHE A 242 -7.39 -15.22 -4.37
C PHE A 242 -6.53 -16.05 -5.32
N ALA A 243 -5.53 -16.78 -4.78
CA ALA A 243 -4.69 -17.69 -5.54
C ALA A 243 -5.11 -19.16 -5.34
N PRO A 244 -5.49 -19.87 -6.41
CA PRO A 244 -6.21 -21.15 -6.26
C PRO A 244 -5.33 -22.37 -6.01
N SER A 245 -4.03 -22.33 -6.38
CA SER A 245 -3.15 -23.51 -6.34
C SER A 245 -1.66 -23.14 -6.40
N LEU A 246 -0.83 -24.01 -5.81
CA LEU A 246 0.64 -24.03 -6.01
C LEU A 246 1.04 -24.65 -7.36
N MET A 247 0.10 -25.20 -8.12
CA MET A 247 0.35 -25.75 -9.45
C MET A 247 0.33 -24.63 -10.51
N GLY A 248 1.17 -24.73 -11.54
CA GLY A 248 1.27 -23.72 -12.61
C GLY A 248 2.16 -22.52 -12.22
N ALA A 249 1.95 -21.36 -12.87
CA ALA A 249 2.81 -20.19 -12.71
C ALA A 249 2.83 -19.61 -11.27
N MET A 250 1.73 -19.69 -10.52
CA MET A 250 1.70 -19.29 -9.11
C MET A 250 2.68 -20.11 -8.24
N GLY A 251 2.95 -21.37 -8.61
CA GLY A 251 3.97 -22.19 -7.96
C GLY A 251 5.38 -21.63 -8.14
N LEU A 252 5.69 -21.07 -9.32
CA LEU A 252 6.97 -20.45 -9.62
C LEU A 252 7.20 -19.20 -8.76
N PHE A 253 6.16 -18.36 -8.62
CA PHE A 253 6.19 -17.21 -7.73
C PHE A 253 6.32 -17.63 -6.27
N ALA A 254 5.65 -18.71 -5.84
CA ALA A 254 5.79 -19.24 -4.49
C ALA A 254 7.20 -19.76 -4.17
N VAL A 255 7.85 -20.50 -5.08
CA VAL A 255 9.23 -20.95 -4.83
C VAL A 255 10.25 -19.80 -4.91
N THR A 256 9.95 -18.74 -5.67
CA THR A 256 10.72 -17.49 -5.65
C THR A 256 10.55 -16.76 -4.32
N ALA A 257 9.31 -16.67 -3.84
CA ALA A 257 8.94 -16.09 -2.56
C ALA A 257 9.67 -16.77 -1.40
N ALA A 258 9.70 -18.11 -1.38
CA ALA A 258 10.43 -18.90 -0.38
C ALA A 258 11.97 -18.76 -0.46
N GLY A 259 12.48 -18.08 -1.50
CA GLY A 259 13.90 -17.93 -1.78
C GLY A 259 14.57 -19.17 -2.37
N ILE A 260 13.81 -20.16 -2.83
CA ILE A 260 14.32 -21.40 -3.44
C ILE A 260 14.72 -21.13 -4.90
N LEU A 261 13.83 -20.51 -5.69
CA LEU A 261 14.19 -20.09 -7.05
C LEU A 261 14.94 -18.75 -6.99
N LYS A 262 16.17 -18.72 -7.53
CA LYS A 262 17.10 -17.59 -7.49
C LYS A 262 17.51 -17.10 -8.87
N THR A 263 17.41 -17.97 -9.87
CA THR A 263 17.77 -17.66 -11.25
C THR A 263 16.88 -18.42 -12.21
N ILE A 264 16.49 -17.79 -13.32
CA ILE A 264 15.70 -18.39 -14.40
C ILE A 264 16.31 -18.05 -15.76
N TYR A 265 16.26 -19.01 -16.69
CA TYR A 265 16.67 -18.84 -18.08
C TYR A 265 15.48 -18.35 -18.90
N ILE A 266 15.49 -17.08 -19.32
CA ILE A 266 14.34 -16.43 -19.96
C ILE A 266 14.81 -15.35 -20.96
N GLY A 267 14.09 -15.22 -22.08
CA GLY A 267 14.31 -14.16 -23.06
C GLY A 267 14.20 -12.77 -22.45
N LYS A 268 14.85 -11.78 -23.07
CA LYS A 268 14.81 -10.38 -22.60
C LYS A 268 13.43 -9.78 -22.75
N ASP A 269 12.80 -10.01 -23.90
CA ASP A 269 11.56 -9.36 -24.31
C ASP A 269 10.35 -10.31 -24.25
N THR A 270 10.47 -11.41 -23.49
CA THR A 270 9.41 -12.40 -23.36
C THR A 270 8.26 -11.87 -22.51
N ARG A 271 7.07 -11.84 -23.10
CA ARG A 271 5.80 -11.52 -22.45
C ARG A 271 5.10 -12.84 -22.10
N LEU A 272 4.84 -13.07 -20.82
CA LEU A 272 4.05 -14.23 -20.40
C LEU A 272 2.57 -13.89 -20.51
N ASP A 273 1.82 -14.78 -21.17
CA ASP A 273 0.38 -14.61 -21.34
C ASP A 273 -0.38 -15.10 -20.10
N LEU A 274 -0.89 -14.16 -19.31
CA LEU A 274 -1.43 -14.37 -17.96
C LEU A 274 -2.88 -13.87 -17.88
N THR A 275 -3.81 -14.73 -17.47
CA THR A 275 -5.22 -14.38 -17.31
C THR A 275 -5.62 -14.40 -15.84
N PRO A 276 -6.17 -13.31 -15.28
CA PRO A 276 -6.82 -13.33 -13.97
C PRO A 276 -7.95 -14.36 -13.91
N GLN A 277 -8.08 -15.07 -12.79
CA GLN A 277 -9.04 -16.16 -12.68
C GLN A 277 -10.49 -15.69 -12.89
N ASP A 278 -10.87 -14.57 -12.28
CA ASP A 278 -12.18 -13.96 -12.41
C ASP A 278 -12.52 -13.55 -13.84
N PHE A 279 -11.56 -13.00 -14.58
CA PHE A 279 -11.74 -12.68 -16.00
C PHE A 279 -12.01 -13.95 -16.79
N GLY A 280 -11.20 -14.98 -16.55
CA GLY A 280 -11.36 -16.28 -17.17
C GLY A 280 -12.77 -16.86 -17.00
N ILE A 281 -13.34 -16.74 -15.79
CA ILE A 281 -14.69 -17.24 -15.47
C ILE A 281 -15.81 -16.34 -15.98
N LYS A 282 -15.68 -15.00 -15.87
CA LYS A 282 -16.66 -14.05 -16.43
C LYS A 282 -16.80 -14.25 -17.95
N ASN A 283 -15.68 -14.39 -18.65
CA ASN A 283 -15.63 -14.67 -20.09
C ASN A 283 -16.28 -16.01 -20.43
N LEU A 284 -15.96 -17.07 -19.68
CA LEU A 284 -16.58 -18.39 -19.85
C LEU A 284 -18.11 -18.35 -19.72
N CYS A 285 -18.64 -17.62 -18.74
CA CYS A 285 -20.08 -17.42 -18.61
C CYS A 285 -20.68 -16.65 -19.79
N TYR A 286 -20.04 -15.56 -20.22
CA TYR A 286 -20.49 -14.76 -21.36
C TYR A 286 -20.51 -15.55 -22.68
N TYR A 287 -19.41 -16.24 -23.01
CA TYR A 287 -19.30 -17.03 -24.24
C TYR A 287 -20.26 -18.22 -24.27
N THR A 288 -20.66 -18.74 -23.10
CA THR A 288 -21.72 -19.74 -23.01
C THR A 288 -23.05 -19.16 -23.52
N VAL A 289 -23.43 -17.97 -23.05
CA VAL A 289 -24.65 -17.28 -23.53
C VAL A 289 -24.54 -16.96 -25.02
N LYS A 290 -23.39 -16.45 -25.46
CA LYS A 290 -23.14 -16.11 -26.87
C LYS A 290 -23.28 -17.35 -27.77
N THR A 291 -22.70 -18.47 -27.39
CA THR A 291 -22.79 -19.75 -28.10
C THR A 291 -24.25 -20.20 -28.22
N ALA A 292 -25.01 -20.18 -27.12
CA ALA A 292 -26.41 -20.58 -27.16
C ALA A 292 -27.24 -19.72 -28.13
N ASN A 293 -26.96 -18.42 -28.20
CA ASN A 293 -27.64 -17.51 -29.11
C ASN A 293 -27.24 -17.76 -30.57
N LEU A 294 -25.97 -18.07 -30.85
CA LEU A 294 -25.50 -18.43 -32.20
C LEU A 294 -26.24 -19.67 -32.72
N TYR A 295 -26.34 -20.73 -31.91
CA TYR A 295 -27.03 -21.97 -32.29
C TYR A 295 -28.57 -21.87 -32.35
N LYS A 296 -29.17 -20.86 -31.67
CA LYS A 296 -30.60 -20.53 -31.80
C LYS A 296 -30.93 -19.69 -33.03
N SER A 297 -29.94 -18.99 -33.59
CA SER A 297 -30.17 -18.10 -34.74
C SER A 297 -30.55 -18.91 -35.99
N LYS A 298 -31.24 -18.27 -36.95
CA LYS A 298 -31.65 -18.93 -38.21
C LYS A 298 -30.45 -19.45 -39.02
N ASN A 299 -29.28 -18.84 -38.84
CA ASN A 299 -28.03 -19.22 -39.51
C ASN A 299 -27.11 -19.88 -38.48
N LYS A 300 -27.24 -21.20 -38.31
CA LYS A 300 -26.31 -21.97 -37.47
C LYS A 300 -24.86 -21.73 -37.93
N PRO A 301 -23.90 -21.65 -37.00
CA PRO A 301 -22.52 -21.37 -37.36
C PRO A 301 -21.94 -22.54 -38.18
N GLN A 302 -21.36 -22.24 -39.35
CA GLN A 302 -20.74 -23.25 -40.23
C GLN A 302 -19.45 -23.84 -39.62
N ASN A 303 -18.75 -23.03 -38.83
CA ASN A 303 -17.56 -23.41 -38.07
C ASN A 303 -17.88 -23.38 -36.58
N ILE A 304 -17.24 -24.26 -35.81
CA ILE A 304 -17.41 -24.25 -34.36
C ILE A 304 -16.96 -22.90 -33.78
N PRO A 305 -17.75 -22.28 -32.89
CA PRO A 305 -17.32 -21.06 -32.18
C PRO A 305 -16.09 -21.33 -31.31
N VAL A 306 -15.04 -20.52 -31.49
CA VAL A 306 -13.82 -20.54 -30.68
C VAL A 306 -13.66 -19.17 -30.03
N PHE A 307 -13.38 -19.15 -28.74
CA PHE A 307 -13.15 -17.92 -27.98
C PHE A 307 -11.83 -18.04 -27.22
N LEU A 308 -11.09 -16.94 -27.07
CA LEU A 308 -9.83 -16.92 -26.34
C LEU A 308 -9.74 -15.73 -25.38
N THR A 309 -8.93 -15.90 -24.34
CA THR A 309 -8.57 -14.85 -23.37
C THR A 309 -7.05 -14.86 -23.22
N SER A 310 -6.42 -13.77 -23.66
CA SER A 310 -4.98 -13.50 -23.62
C SER A 310 -4.74 -12.08 -23.09
N SER A 311 -3.60 -11.90 -22.42
CA SER A 311 -3.18 -10.61 -21.89
C SER A 311 -2.50 -9.71 -22.92
N CYS A 312 -2.21 -10.21 -24.12
CA CYS A 312 -1.37 -9.53 -25.11
C CYS A 312 -1.84 -8.10 -25.50
N THR A 313 -3.13 -7.80 -25.36
CA THR A 313 -3.72 -6.47 -25.65
C THR A 313 -3.96 -5.61 -24.42
N HIS A 314 -3.76 -6.15 -23.20
CA HIS A 314 -4.12 -5.48 -21.94
C HIS A 314 -2.99 -5.45 -20.90
N SER A 315 -1.89 -6.16 -21.12
CA SER A 315 -0.62 -6.03 -20.38
C SER A 315 0.56 -6.06 -21.36
N GLU A 316 1.37 -5.01 -21.32
CA GLU A 316 2.55 -4.86 -22.20
C GLU A 316 3.87 -5.26 -21.52
N LEU A 317 3.82 -5.65 -20.24
CA LEU A 317 5.02 -5.91 -19.44
C LEU A 317 5.67 -7.25 -19.78
N THR A 318 6.98 -7.23 -19.94
CA THR A 318 7.81 -8.43 -19.98
C THR A 318 7.90 -9.07 -18.59
N PHE A 319 8.20 -10.36 -18.54
CA PHE A 319 8.39 -11.05 -17.25
C PHE A 319 9.52 -10.42 -16.42
N ARG A 320 10.60 -9.97 -17.07
CA ARG A 320 11.71 -9.29 -16.38
C ARG A 320 11.23 -8.00 -15.70
N GLN A 321 10.41 -7.21 -16.39
CA GLN A 321 9.82 -6.00 -15.81
C GLN A 321 8.92 -6.33 -14.61
N TYR A 322 8.10 -7.38 -14.67
CA TYR A 322 7.33 -7.84 -13.51
C TYR A 322 8.23 -8.16 -12.31
N ILE A 323 9.33 -8.88 -12.53
CA ILE A 323 10.28 -9.24 -11.46
C ILE A 323 11.00 -8.00 -10.90
N HIS A 324 11.42 -7.07 -11.76
CA HIS A 324 12.02 -5.81 -11.34
C HIS A 324 11.05 -4.96 -10.52
N LEU A 325 9.80 -4.79 -10.97
CA LEU A 325 8.78 -4.08 -10.20
C LEU A 325 8.61 -4.67 -8.80
N VAL A 326 8.57 -6.00 -8.67
CA VAL A 326 8.45 -6.68 -7.37
C VAL A 326 9.69 -6.46 -6.49
N GLN A 327 10.88 -6.49 -7.07
CA GLN A 327 12.14 -6.34 -6.33
C GLN A 327 12.40 -4.88 -5.91
N ASP A 328 12.21 -3.94 -6.83
CA ASP A 328 12.52 -2.53 -6.66
C ASP A 328 11.56 -1.85 -5.68
N HIS A 329 10.28 -2.26 -5.68
CA HIS A 329 9.29 -1.80 -4.69
C HIS A 329 9.36 -2.57 -3.36
N GLY A 330 10.27 -3.55 -3.24
CA GLY A 330 10.49 -4.27 -1.99
C GLY A 330 9.33 -5.17 -1.56
N PHE A 331 8.41 -5.56 -2.46
CA PHE A 331 7.22 -6.34 -2.10
C PHE A 331 7.56 -7.69 -1.48
N TRP A 332 8.69 -8.31 -1.86
CA TRP A 332 9.20 -9.51 -1.19
C TRP A 332 9.46 -9.31 0.32
N ALA A 333 9.99 -8.15 0.69
CA ALA A 333 10.25 -7.79 2.08
C ALA A 333 9.00 -7.30 2.80
N GLU A 334 8.12 -6.58 2.08
CA GLU A 334 6.84 -6.12 2.59
C GLU A 334 5.94 -7.31 2.97
N ALA A 335 5.75 -8.26 2.05
CA ALA A 335 4.96 -9.46 2.32
C ALA A 335 5.64 -10.34 3.37
N ALA A 336 6.97 -10.55 3.27
CA ALA A 336 7.75 -11.48 4.09
C ALA A 336 7.15 -12.89 4.20
N PHE A 337 7.96 -13.93 4.41
CA PHE A 337 7.40 -15.28 4.56
C PHE A 337 8.09 -15.99 5.70
N GLU A 338 7.31 -16.61 6.58
CA GLU A 338 7.81 -17.39 7.71
C GLU A 338 8.53 -18.64 7.22
N LYS A 339 8.04 -19.22 6.12
CA LYS A 339 8.63 -20.38 5.45
C LYS A 339 9.81 -20.05 4.52
N ASN A 340 10.38 -18.85 4.62
CA ASN A 340 11.58 -18.49 3.85
C ASN A 340 12.77 -19.36 4.25
N LEU A 341 13.28 -20.12 3.30
CA LEU A 341 14.55 -20.83 3.46
C LEU A 341 15.72 -19.88 3.18
N LEU A 342 15.56 -18.97 2.22
CA LEU A 342 16.57 -17.98 1.82
C LEU A 342 15.90 -16.64 1.46
N ILE A 343 16.70 -15.57 1.29
CA ILE A 343 16.20 -14.23 0.94
C ILE A 343 15.46 -14.25 -0.43
N PRO A 344 14.19 -13.85 -0.54
CA PRO A 344 13.48 -13.87 -1.81
C PRO A 344 14.13 -12.98 -2.88
N GLY A 345 14.01 -13.37 -4.13
CA GLY A 345 14.52 -12.61 -5.28
C GLY A 345 14.92 -13.51 -6.44
N LEU A 346 14.69 -13.04 -7.66
CA LEU A 346 14.89 -13.80 -8.89
C LEU A 346 15.80 -13.05 -9.85
N HIS A 347 16.85 -13.69 -10.31
CA HIS A 347 17.68 -13.20 -11.39
C HIS A 347 17.22 -13.78 -12.74
N CYS A 348 16.98 -12.92 -13.73
CA CYS A 348 16.56 -13.33 -15.06
C CYS A 348 17.74 -13.18 -16.04
N THR A 349 18.07 -14.23 -16.80
CA THR A 349 19.15 -14.19 -17.80
C THR A 349 18.79 -14.98 -19.06
N ASP A 350 19.22 -14.48 -20.21
CA ASP A 350 19.08 -15.04 -21.56
C ASP A 350 20.39 -15.66 -22.04
N ASN A 351 21.46 -15.55 -21.24
CA ASN A 351 22.75 -16.18 -21.51
C ASN A 351 22.81 -17.54 -20.80
N ARG A 352 22.96 -18.62 -21.60
CA ARG A 352 22.94 -20.01 -21.08
C ARG A 352 24.13 -20.31 -20.16
N LEU A 353 25.33 -19.79 -20.47
CA LEU A 353 26.51 -20.00 -19.63
C LEU A 353 26.36 -19.32 -18.27
N MET A 354 25.90 -18.06 -18.27
CA MET A 354 25.59 -17.33 -17.04
C MET A 354 24.50 -18.03 -16.23
N TYR A 355 23.45 -18.53 -16.89
CA TYR A 355 22.40 -19.31 -16.22
C TYR A 355 22.98 -20.55 -15.52
N LEU A 356 23.78 -21.37 -16.20
CA LEU A 356 24.39 -22.56 -15.64
C LEU A 356 25.33 -22.24 -14.46
N PHE A 357 26.13 -21.17 -14.60
CA PHE A 357 26.97 -20.65 -13.53
C PHE A 357 26.12 -20.28 -12.30
N LEU A 358 25.06 -19.49 -12.49
CA LEU A 358 24.19 -19.08 -11.40
C LEU A 358 23.41 -20.25 -10.78
N VAL A 359 23.00 -21.25 -11.56
CA VAL A 359 22.38 -22.48 -11.03
C VAL A 359 23.37 -23.22 -10.14
N LEU A 360 24.63 -23.38 -10.55
CA LEU A 360 25.65 -24.02 -9.73
C LEU A 360 25.80 -23.33 -8.37
N PHE A 361 25.98 -22.00 -8.37
CA PHE A 361 26.30 -21.25 -7.15
C PHE A 361 25.10 -20.82 -6.31
N LYS A 362 23.93 -20.61 -6.92
CA LYS A 362 22.73 -20.14 -6.19
C LYS A 362 21.71 -21.25 -5.91
N HIS A 363 21.82 -22.40 -6.58
CA HIS A 363 20.90 -23.54 -6.38
C HIS A 363 21.64 -24.77 -5.88
N ILE A 364 22.54 -25.33 -6.68
CA ILE A 364 23.13 -26.66 -6.42
C ILE A 364 24.02 -26.63 -5.17
N LEU A 365 25.03 -25.75 -5.14
CA LEU A 365 25.99 -25.71 -4.02
C LEU A 365 25.32 -25.39 -2.68
N PRO A 366 24.44 -24.37 -2.55
CA PRO A 366 23.72 -24.13 -1.30
C PRO A 366 22.81 -25.29 -0.90
N SER A 367 22.20 -25.98 -1.87
CA SER A 367 21.34 -27.13 -1.60
C SER A 367 22.11 -28.34 -1.09
N LEU A 368 23.27 -28.63 -1.66
CA LEU A 368 24.15 -29.69 -1.17
C LEU A 368 24.61 -29.42 0.26
N LEU A 369 25.02 -28.19 0.57
CA LEU A 369 25.44 -27.79 1.91
C LEU A 369 24.29 -27.90 2.93
N ALA A 370 23.09 -27.43 2.56
CA ALA A 370 21.91 -27.51 3.42
C ALA A 370 21.47 -28.95 3.66
N ASP A 371 21.42 -29.78 2.61
CA ASP A 371 21.04 -31.19 2.71
C ASP A 371 22.09 -32.00 3.49
N PHE A 372 23.38 -31.70 3.32
CA PHE A 372 24.44 -32.30 4.13
C PHE A 372 24.27 -31.94 5.62
N GLY A 373 23.97 -30.68 5.95
CA GLY A 373 23.66 -30.26 7.31
C GLY A 373 22.42 -30.95 7.90
N LEU A 374 21.39 -31.18 7.09
CA LEU A 374 20.21 -31.96 7.48
C LEU A 374 20.59 -33.41 7.79
N ILE A 375 21.42 -34.04 6.95
CA ILE A 375 21.91 -35.41 7.15
C ILE A 375 22.70 -35.50 8.47
N LEU A 376 23.62 -34.56 8.72
CA LEU A 376 24.37 -34.49 9.98
C LEU A 376 23.46 -34.30 11.21
N SER A 377 22.29 -33.68 11.03
CA SER A 377 21.28 -33.48 12.07
C SER A 377 20.27 -34.64 12.17
N GLY A 378 20.52 -35.77 11.51
CA GLY A 378 19.61 -36.94 11.48
C GLY A 378 18.32 -36.72 10.71
N ARG A 379 18.23 -35.67 9.87
CA ARG A 379 17.06 -35.33 9.05
C ARG A 379 17.28 -35.75 7.60
N LYS A 380 16.17 -36.03 6.89
CA LYS A 380 16.23 -36.39 5.47
C LYS A 380 16.61 -35.15 4.62
N PRO A 381 17.45 -35.31 3.58
CA PRO A 381 17.72 -34.24 2.62
C PRO A 381 16.47 -33.90 1.81
N VAL A 382 16.26 -32.61 1.52
CA VAL A 382 15.03 -32.11 0.87
C VAL A 382 15.36 -31.17 -0.30
N LEU A 383 16.35 -30.31 -0.17
CA LEU A 383 16.50 -29.13 -1.01
C LEU A 383 17.01 -29.47 -2.43
N MET A 384 17.88 -30.47 -2.58
CA MET A 384 18.31 -30.97 -3.90
C MET A 384 17.17 -31.62 -4.67
N SER A 385 16.29 -32.37 -3.98
CA SER A 385 15.11 -32.98 -4.60
C SER A 385 14.15 -31.92 -5.15
N VAL A 386 13.97 -30.82 -4.41
CA VAL A 386 13.16 -29.68 -4.85
C VAL A 386 13.77 -28.98 -6.06
N HIS A 387 15.06 -28.65 -6.02
CA HIS A 387 15.73 -27.98 -7.15
C HIS A 387 15.79 -28.85 -8.41
N ARG A 388 15.93 -30.18 -8.28
CA ARG A 388 15.86 -31.10 -9.42
C ARG A 388 14.51 -31.03 -10.12
N LYS A 389 13.41 -31.06 -9.35
CA LYS A 389 12.06 -30.93 -9.92
C LYS A 389 11.87 -29.56 -10.59
N LEU A 390 12.34 -28.50 -9.95
CA LEU A 390 12.27 -27.14 -10.47
C LEU A 390 13.02 -26.97 -11.79
N TYR A 391 14.21 -27.55 -11.91
CA TYR A 391 14.98 -27.56 -13.15
C TYR A 391 14.22 -28.26 -14.28
N ILE A 392 13.66 -29.45 -14.03
CA ILE A 392 12.85 -30.19 -15.02
C ILE A 392 11.64 -29.35 -15.45
N THR A 393 10.90 -28.76 -14.49
CA THR A 393 9.75 -27.89 -14.80
C THR A 393 10.17 -26.70 -15.69
N LEU A 394 11.28 -26.03 -15.39
CA LEU A 394 11.75 -24.88 -16.15
C LEU A 394 12.22 -25.24 -17.56
N GLU A 395 12.85 -26.41 -17.76
CA GLU A 395 13.22 -26.88 -19.09
C GLU A 395 11.99 -27.22 -19.94
N VAL A 396 10.95 -27.82 -19.35
CA VAL A 396 9.67 -28.05 -20.04
C VAL A 396 8.94 -26.74 -20.37
N MET A 397 9.10 -25.71 -19.53
CA MET A 397 8.52 -24.38 -19.75
C MET A 397 9.33 -23.52 -20.73
N LYS A 398 10.55 -23.92 -21.10
CA LYS A 398 11.49 -23.11 -21.88
C LYS A 398 10.89 -22.52 -23.16
N PRO A 399 10.08 -23.23 -23.98
CA PRO A 399 9.46 -22.63 -25.16
C PRO A 399 8.57 -21.41 -24.84
N PHE A 400 7.89 -21.41 -23.68
CA PHE A 400 7.08 -20.28 -23.22
C PHE A 400 7.90 -19.17 -22.54
N LEU A 401 9.13 -19.48 -22.11
CA LEU A 401 10.08 -18.54 -21.51
C LEU A 401 10.92 -17.79 -22.57
N PHE A 402 10.84 -18.18 -23.83
CA PHE A 402 11.58 -17.53 -24.92
C PHE A 402 10.70 -17.01 -26.05
N ASN A 403 9.46 -17.48 -26.17
CA ASN A 403 8.53 -17.03 -27.21
C ASN A 403 7.45 -16.12 -26.62
N SER A 404 7.14 -15.03 -27.33
CA SER A 404 5.98 -14.19 -27.09
C SER A 404 4.93 -14.48 -28.15
N TYR A 405 3.67 -14.59 -27.75
CA TYR A 405 2.56 -14.90 -28.63
C TYR A 405 1.69 -13.66 -28.86
N SER A 406 1.13 -13.51 -30.06
CA SER A 406 0.17 -12.46 -30.39
C SER A 406 -1.23 -13.04 -30.58
N SER A 407 -2.27 -12.25 -30.29
CA SER A 407 -3.65 -12.60 -30.61
C SER A 407 -4.53 -11.34 -30.69
N SER A 408 -5.84 -11.52 -30.78
CA SER A 408 -6.86 -10.47 -30.58
C SER A 408 -7.01 -10.05 -29.11
N GLY A 409 -6.38 -10.76 -28.16
CA GLY A 409 -6.50 -10.51 -26.73
C GLY A 409 -7.68 -11.23 -26.11
N ILE A 410 -8.80 -10.53 -25.92
CA ILE A 410 -10.06 -11.14 -25.48
C ILE A 410 -11.03 -11.09 -26.64
N THR A 411 -11.56 -12.25 -27.05
CA THR A 411 -12.49 -12.33 -28.18
C THR A 411 -13.72 -11.47 -27.92
N ASP A 412 -14.03 -10.54 -28.84
CA ASP A 412 -15.15 -9.61 -28.73
C ASP A 412 -15.14 -8.74 -27.45
N ALA A 413 -13.96 -8.35 -26.96
CA ALA A 413 -13.77 -7.60 -25.71
C ALA A 413 -14.68 -6.37 -25.61
N ASP A 414 -14.73 -5.53 -26.64
CA ASP A 414 -15.48 -4.27 -26.63
C ASP A 414 -16.99 -4.52 -26.56
N GLU A 415 -17.49 -5.49 -27.34
CA GLU A 415 -18.90 -5.90 -27.30
C GLU A 415 -19.27 -6.44 -25.92
N MET A 416 -18.41 -7.31 -25.36
CA MET A 416 -18.62 -7.92 -24.05
C MET A 416 -18.62 -6.85 -22.95
N MET A 417 -17.63 -5.96 -22.93
CA MET A 417 -17.56 -4.86 -21.96
C MET A 417 -18.80 -3.96 -22.05
N ALA A 418 -19.22 -3.57 -23.25
CA ALA A 418 -20.40 -2.75 -23.45
C ALA A 418 -21.67 -3.43 -22.90
N LYS A 419 -21.85 -4.73 -23.15
CA LYS A 419 -23.02 -5.49 -22.68
C LYS A 419 -23.00 -5.82 -21.19
N LEU A 420 -21.82 -5.95 -20.59
CA LEU A 420 -21.65 -6.33 -19.18
C LEU A 420 -21.47 -5.13 -18.25
N LYS A 421 -21.28 -3.92 -18.80
CA LYS A 421 -21.13 -2.68 -18.04
C LYS A 421 -22.26 -2.49 -17.03
N GLY A 422 -21.91 -2.17 -15.79
CA GLY A 422 -22.89 -1.97 -14.70
C GLY A 422 -23.53 -3.26 -14.17
N THR A 423 -23.16 -4.44 -14.68
CA THR A 423 -23.60 -5.73 -14.14
C THR A 423 -22.55 -6.33 -13.19
N GLU A 424 -22.91 -7.36 -12.41
CA GLU A 424 -21.97 -8.14 -11.59
C GLU A 424 -20.96 -8.97 -12.41
N PHE A 425 -21.09 -8.98 -13.74
CA PHE A 425 -20.15 -9.62 -14.67
C PHE A 425 -19.31 -8.57 -15.41
N ASN A 426 -19.33 -7.30 -15.00
CA ASN A 426 -18.55 -6.25 -15.65
C ASN A 426 -17.04 -6.56 -15.63
N MET A 427 -16.37 -5.98 -16.61
CA MET A 427 -14.93 -6.09 -16.85
C MET A 427 -14.32 -4.69 -16.92
N ASP A 428 -14.89 -3.72 -16.17
CA ASP A 428 -14.54 -2.29 -16.26
C ASP A 428 -13.09 -2.00 -15.84
N ILE A 429 -12.45 -2.95 -15.16
CA ILE A 429 -11.04 -2.91 -14.77
C ILE A 429 -10.08 -3.24 -15.93
N LEU A 430 -10.55 -3.83 -17.04
CA LEU A 430 -9.73 -4.28 -18.16
C LEU A 430 -8.99 -3.13 -18.90
N PRO A 431 -9.61 -1.96 -19.19
CA PRO A 431 -8.89 -0.82 -19.75
C PRO A 431 -7.79 -0.29 -18.81
N ALA A 432 -8.02 -0.37 -17.50
CA ALA A 432 -7.10 0.12 -16.47
C ALA A 432 -5.89 -0.81 -16.26
N CYS A 433 -5.89 -2.04 -16.78
CA CYS A 433 -4.73 -2.94 -16.77
C CYS A 433 -3.56 -2.43 -17.64
N LYS A 434 -3.83 -1.50 -18.57
CA LYS A 434 -2.80 -0.84 -19.39
C LYS A 434 -2.01 0.22 -18.64
N GLU A 435 -2.51 0.69 -17.49
CA GLU A 435 -1.85 1.73 -16.71
C GLU A 435 -0.69 1.14 -15.89
N PHE A 436 0.50 1.71 -16.05
CA PHE A 436 1.72 1.31 -15.31
C PHE A 436 1.48 1.16 -13.80
N TYR A 437 0.71 2.06 -13.20
CA TYR A 437 0.41 2.10 -11.77
C TYR A 437 -0.44 0.93 -11.27
N ARG A 438 -1.33 0.38 -12.09
CA ARG A 438 -2.08 -0.82 -11.73
C ARG A 438 -1.25 -2.09 -11.87
N ASN A 439 -0.20 -2.09 -12.70
CA ASN A 439 0.75 -3.21 -12.77
C ASN A 439 1.57 -3.35 -11.47
N VAL A 440 1.87 -2.24 -10.78
CA VAL A 440 2.50 -2.26 -9.45
C VAL A 440 1.56 -2.89 -8.42
N GLY A 441 0.29 -2.48 -8.39
CA GLY A 441 -0.74 -3.09 -7.53
C GLY A 441 -1.00 -4.57 -7.84
N PHE A 442 -0.94 -4.96 -9.12
CA PHE A 442 -1.00 -6.35 -9.56
C PHE A 442 0.19 -7.16 -9.02
N CYS A 443 1.41 -6.64 -9.10
CA CYS A 443 2.61 -7.24 -8.51
C CYS A 443 2.47 -7.41 -6.99
N GLN A 444 2.00 -6.38 -6.30
CA GLN A 444 1.78 -6.42 -4.85
C GLN A 444 0.76 -7.49 -4.48
N THR A 445 -0.42 -7.46 -5.11
CA THR A 445 -1.50 -8.44 -4.89
C THR A 445 -1.04 -9.87 -5.15
N MET A 446 -0.26 -10.09 -6.21
CA MET A 446 0.35 -11.37 -6.53
C MET A 446 1.25 -11.86 -5.39
N VAL A 447 2.15 -11.03 -4.88
CA VAL A 447 3.07 -11.43 -3.80
C VAL A 447 2.32 -11.72 -2.50
N TYR A 448 1.33 -10.90 -2.13
CA TYR A 448 0.50 -11.13 -0.95
C TYR A 448 -0.34 -12.41 -1.07
N SER A 449 -0.86 -12.72 -2.26
CA SER A 449 -1.62 -13.96 -2.51
C SER A 449 -0.81 -15.23 -2.21
N VAL A 450 0.51 -15.19 -2.45
CA VAL A 450 1.41 -16.30 -2.12
C VAL A 450 1.44 -16.54 -0.60
N ARG A 451 1.54 -15.47 0.19
CA ARG A 451 1.57 -15.56 1.66
C ARG A 451 0.24 -16.09 2.20
N GLU A 452 -0.86 -15.46 1.80
CA GLU A 452 -2.18 -15.68 2.38
C GLU A 452 -2.84 -16.97 1.89
N HIS A 453 -2.85 -17.22 0.58
CA HIS A 453 -3.62 -18.32 0.01
C HIS A 453 -2.78 -19.58 -0.24
N LEU A 454 -1.53 -19.41 -0.67
CA LEU A 454 -0.66 -20.56 -1.00
C LEU A 454 0.08 -21.10 0.23
N PHE A 455 0.77 -20.24 0.99
CA PHE A 455 1.48 -20.65 2.21
C PHE A 455 0.58 -20.72 3.44
N LYS A 456 -0.57 -20.02 3.40
CA LYS A 456 -1.58 -19.97 4.47
C LYS A 456 -0.97 -19.54 5.81
N GLU A 457 -0.11 -18.53 5.76
CA GLU A 457 0.54 -18.01 6.95
C GLU A 457 -0.41 -17.08 7.72
N ASP A 458 -0.39 -17.16 9.06
CA ASP A 458 -1.16 -16.25 9.90
C ASP A 458 -0.62 -14.81 9.72
N PRO A 459 -1.49 -13.81 9.47
CA PRO A 459 -1.09 -12.40 9.40
C PRO A 459 -0.28 -11.93 10.62
N LYS A 460 -0.49 -12.52 11.80
CA LYS A 460 0.26 -12.21 13.03
C LYS A 460 1.75 -12.56 12.96
N THR A 461 2.17 -13.45 12.06
CA THR A 461 3.59 -13.83 11.91
C THR A 461 4.37 -12.86 11.01
N LEU A 462 3.68 -11.89 10.40
CA LEU A 462 4.28 -10.89 9.52
C LEU A 462 5.42 -10.08 10.19
N PRO A 463 5.26 -9.54 11.42
CA PRO A 463 6.35 -8.80 12.08
C PRO A 463 7.57 -9.68 12.36
N LYS A 464 7.36 -10.94 12.78
CA LYS A 464 8.43 -11.92 13.01
C LYS A 464 9.17 -12.23 11.71
N SER A 465 8.44 -12.48 10.62
CA SER A 465 8.99 -12.82 9.31
C SER A 465 9.79 -11.65 8.70
N ARG A 466 9.28 -10.42 8.83
CA ARG A 466 10.00 -9.19 8.46
C ARG A 466 11.29 -9.03 9.27
N LYS A 467 11.26 -9.31 10.57
CA LYS A 467 12.45 -9.29 11.43
C LYS A 467 13.49 -10.32 11.00
N ILE A 468 13.09 -11.54 10.65
CA ILE A 468 14.01 -12.58 10.15
C ILE A 468 14.69 -12.11 8.84
N LEU A 469 13.92 -11.59 7.88
CA LEU A 469 14.46 -11.03 6.64
C LEU A 469 15.41 -9.84 6.86
N GLN A 470 15.09 -8.96 7.81
CA GLN A 470 15.96 -7.85 8.21
C GLN A 470 17.23 -8.32 8.93
N THR A 471 17.19 -9.47 9.64
CA THR A 471 18.34 -10.00 10.40
C THR A 471 19.45 -10.53 9.49
N VAL A 472 19.15 -10.94 8.26
CA VAL A 472 20.16 -11.47 7.31
C VAL A 472 20.96 -10.35 6.61
N LYS A 473 20.64 -9.06 6.83
CA LYS A 473 21.35 -7.91 6.21
C LYS A 473 21.65 -6.74 7.16
N ALA A 474 21.51 -6.89 8.47
CA ALA A 474 21.68 -5.75 9.37
C ALA A 474 23.16 -5.45 9.65
N ASN A 475 23.67 -4.34 9.08
CA ASN A 475 24.82 -3.63 9.62
C ASN A 475 24.50 -3.22 11.08
N LYS A 476 25.28 -3.71 12.06
CA LYS A 476 25.01 -3.56 13.51
C LYS A 476 25.63 -2.30 14.13
N MET A 477 26.22 -1.42 13.34
CA MET A 477 26.97 -0.25 13.79
C MET A 477 26.25 0.61 14.84
N LEU A 478 25.02 1.07 14.57
CA LEU A 478 24.28 1.92 15.51
C LEU A 478 23.86 1.17 16.80
N PRO A 479 23.19 0.00 16.73
CA PRO A 479 22.87 -0.76 17.94
C PRO A 479 24.08 -1.06 18.82
N GLU A 480 25.24 -1.29 18.21
CA GLU A 480 26.49 -1.59 18.91
C GLU A 480 27.11 -0.37 19.59
N PHE A 481 27.07 0.81 18.95
CA PHE A 481 27.50 2.06 19.59
C PHE A 481 26.68 2.40 20.84
N TYR A 482 25.36 2.22 20.77
CA TYR A 482 24.44 2.50 21.89
C TYR A 482 24.40 1.39 22.93
N LYS A 483 25.02 0.23 22.66
CA LYS A 483 25.02 -0.91 23.57
C LYS A 483 25.62 -0.52 24.92
N ASP A 484 24.90 -0.86 25.99
CA ASP A 484 25.29 -0.64 27.38
C ASP A 484 25.57 0.83 27.76
N LYS A 485 25.13 1.80 26.93
CA LYS A 485 25.25 3.24 27.22
C LYS A 485 24.15 3.69 28.17
N GLU A 486 24.50 4.62 29.05
CA GLU A 486 23.55 5.40 29.85
C GLU A 486 23.32 6.76 29.18
N ILE A 487 22.05 7.11 28.99
CA ILE A 487 21.60 8.27 28.21
C ILE A 487 20.77 9.18 29.10
N PHE A 488 21.02 10.48 29.08
CA PHE A 488 20.18 11.48 29.74
C PHE A 488 19.45 12.34 28.72
N ILE A 489 18.13 12.49 28.89
CA ILE A 489 17.26 13.21 27.96
C ILE A 489 16.50 14.30 28.72
N THR A 490 16.72 15.55 28.32
CA THR A 490 15.84 16.66 28.72
C THR A 490 14.76 16.86 27.67
N GLY A 491 13.55 17.26 28.08
CA GLY A 491 12.42 17.37 27.15
C GLY A 491 11.92 16.03 26.61
N GLY A 492 12.29 14.91 27.25
CA GLY A 492 11.97 13.57 26.75
C GLY A 492 10.48 13.18 26.83
N SER A 493 9.65 13.96 27.53
CA SER A 493 8.18 13.82 27.48
C SER A 493 7.53 14.55 26.30
N GLY A 494 8.31 15.20 25.44
CA GLY A 494 7.84 15.86 24.22
C GLY A 494 7.89 14.95 22.99
N ILE A 495 7.35 15.42 21.86
CA ILE A 495 7.19 14.68 20.59
C ILE A 495 8.48 13.99 20.14
N VAL A 496 9.56 14.75 19.97
CA VAL A 496 10.86 14.20 19.52
C VAL A 496 11.47 13.31 20.59
N GLY A 497 11.31 13.70 21.87
CA GLY A 497 11.85 13.00 23.02
C GLY A 497 11.29 11.58 23.19
N THR A 498 9.98 11.42 23.12
CA THR A 498 9.34 10.10 23.28
C THR A 498 9.61 9.18 22.10
N ALA A 499 9.66 9.70 20.87
CA ALA A 499 10.05 8.91 19.71
C ALA A 499 11.53 8.49 19.74
N LEU A 500 12.41 9.36 20.24
CA LEU A 500 13.82 8.99 20.48
C LEU A 500 13.94 7.86 21.51
N ILE A 501 13.21 7.95 22.63
CA ILE A 501 13.17 6.90 23.65
C ILE A 501 12.64 5.59 23.05
N GLU A 502 11.57 5.65 22.26
CA GLU A 502 10.97 4.49 21.59
C GLU A 502 11.99 3.79 20.69
N GLN A 503 12.65 4.53 19.80
CA GLN A 503 13.64 3.98 18.88
C GLN A 503 14.85 3.41 19.62
N LEU A 504 15.33 4.10 20.67
CA LEU A 504 16.43 3.64 21.50
C LEU A 504 16.08 2.30 22.15
N LEU A 505 14.93 2.17 22.83
CA LEU A 505 14.55 0.92 23.50
C LEU A 505 14.20 -0.21 22.51
N ARG A 506 13.54 0.13 21.39
CA ARG A 506 13.16 -0.86 20.38
C ARG A 506 14.37 -1.43 19.65
N SER A 507 15.30 -0.57 19.25
CA SER A 507 16.36 -0.92 18.29
C SER A 507 17.78 -0.90 18.87
N CYS A 508 18.01 -0.27 20.02
CA CYS A 508 19.33 -0.16 20.66
C CYS A 508 19.34 -0.84 22.04
N ASN A 509 20.32 -1.67 22.35
CA ASN A 509 20.40 -2.31 23.67
C ASN A 509 21.07 -1.38 24.70
N VAL A 510 20.46 -0.23 24.95
CA VAL A 510 20.95 0.74 25.95
C VAL A 510 20.86 0.16 27.37
N ARG A 511 21.67 0.68 28.29
CA ARG A 511 21.66 0.26 29.70
C ARG A 511 20.53 0.92 30.48
N LYS A 512 20.49 2.25 30.47
CA LYS A 512 19.48 3.08 31.13
C LYS A 512 19.25 4.39 30.38
N ILE A 513 18.03 4.88 30.43
CA ILE A 513 17.63 6.20 29.95
C ILE A 513 17.08 6.99 31.14
N TYR A 514 17.76 8.08 31.49
CA TYR A 514 17.33 9.02 32.51
C TYR A 514 16.54 10.16 31.87
N LEU A 515 15.33 10.38 32.36
CA LEU A 515 14.38 11.33 31.81
C LEU A 515 14.12 12.47 32.80
N LEU A 516 14.50 13.69 32.44
CA LEU A 516 14.19 14.87 33.25
C LEU A 516 12.69 15.19 33.19
N LEU A 517 12.00 15.10 34.33
CA LEU A 517 10.58 15.41 34.48
C LEU A 517 10.35 16.48 35.54
N ARG A 518 9.63 17.54 35.15
CA ARG A 518 9.24 18.61 36.07
C ARG A 518 8.34 18.08 37.20
N PRO A 519 8.54 18.48 38.46
CA PRO A 519 7.56 18.18 39.52
C PRO A 519 6.21 18.85 39.24
N LYS A 520 5.10 18.25 39.66
CA LYS A 520 3.76 18.88 39.64
C LYS A 520 3.10 18.71 41.00
N ARG A 521 2.52 19.79 41.55
CA ARG A 521 1.84 19.76 42.87
C ARG A 521 0.77 18.67 42.97
N SER A 522 0.12 18.30 41.87
CA SER A 522 -0.97 17.32 41.81
C SER A 522 -0.55 15.90 41.42
N MET A 523 0.75 15.61 41.19
CA MET A 523 1.18 14.32 40.64
C MET A 523 2.61 13.96 41.06
N THR A 524 2.80 12.74 41.57
CA THR A 524 4.14 12.21 41.90
C THR A 524 4.98 11.98 40.64
N LEU A 525 6.30 11.88 40.81
CA LEU A 525 7.23 11.67 39.70
C LEU A 525 6.96 10.34 38.98
N GLU A 526 6.64 9.29 39.75
CA GLU A 526 6.33 7.94 39.28
C GLU A 526 5.05 7.95 38.45
N LYS A 527 3.97 8.56 38.96
CA LYS A 527 2.72 8.70 38.19
C LYS A 527 2.91 9.48 36.90
N ARG A 528 3.80 10.48 36.92
CA ARG A 528 4.14 11.25 35.71
C ARG A 528 4.93 10.41 34.71
N LEU A 529 5.84 9.56 35.17
CA LEU A 529 6.57 8.61 34.34
C LEU A 529 5.62 7.58 33.72
N GLU A 530 4.71 7.01 34.52
CA GLU A 530 3.70 6.05 34.03
C GLU A 530 2.85 6.66 32.90
N ARG A 531 2.42 7.91 33.05
CA ARG A 531 1.71 8.61 31.98
C ARG A 531 2.55 8.76 30.69
N VAL A 532 3.86 8.99 30.80
CA VAL A 532 4.74 9.00 29.62
C VAL A 532 4.80 7.61 29.00
N LYS A 533 4.91 6.56 29.82
CA LYS A 533 4.90 5.17 29.33
C LYS A 533 3.58 4.81 28.64
N GLU A 534 2.46 5.41 29.03
CA GLU A 534 1.13 5.21 28.41
C GLU A 534 0.96 5.88 27.04
N GLU A 535 1.86 6.75 26.61
CA GLU A 535 1.78 7.42 25.31
C GLU A 535 1.74 6.42 24.14
N GLN A 536 0.93 6.73 23.12
CA GLN A 536 0.66 5.83 21.99
C GLN A 536 1.92 5.44 21.20
N VAL A 537 2.94 6.29 21.19
CA VAL A 537 4.23 6.02 20.53
C VAL A 537 4.87 4.72 21.03
N PHE A 538 4.67 4.37 22.30
CA PHE A 538 5.24 3.16 22.90
C PHE A 538 4.39 1.90 22.67
N ARG A 539 3.26 1.99 21.94
CA ARG A 539 2.34 0.85 21.74
C ARG A 539 3.06 -0.35 21.11
N GLN A 540 3.84 -0.12 20.05
CA GLN A 540 4.60 -1.18 19.39
C GLN A 540 5.71 -1.73 20.28
N LEU A 541 6.42 -0.85 21.01
CA LEU A 541 7.44 -1.26 21.97
C LEU A 541 6.86 -2.14 23.08
N LYS A 542 5.69 -1.81 23.63
CA LYS A 542 5.02 -2.61 24.66
C LYS A 542 4.64 -4.01 24.18
N ILE A 543 4.27 -4.15 22.90
CA ILE A 543 3.95 -5.44 22.29
C ILE A 543 5.24 -6.25 22.08
N GLN A 544 6.30 -5.61 21.58
CA GLN A 544 7.51 -6.30 21.14
C GLN A 544 8.50 -6.58 22.27
N LYS A 545 8.62 -5.67 23.24
CA LYS A 545 9.58 -5.69 24.36
C LYS A 545 8.98 -5.03 25.62
N PRO A 546 7.95 -5.64 26.24
CA PRO A 546 7.22 -5.04 27.35
C PRO A 546 8.11 -4.62 28.54
N GLN A 547 9.16 -5.40 28.82
CA GLN A 547 10.03 -5.19 29.98
C GLN A 547 11.03 -4.02 29.84
N GLU A 548 11.39 -3.64 28.61
CA GLU A 548 12.44 -2.62 28.37
C GLU A 548 12.05 -1.25 28.92
N LEU A 549 10.78 -0.87 28.75
CA LEU A 549 10.26 0.42 29.17
C LEU A 549 10.27 0.58 30.69
N ASP A 550 9.95 -0.49 31.42
CA ASP A 550 9.89 -0.47 32.89
C ASP A 550 11.27 -0.60 33.53
N GLN A 551 12.16 -1.40 32.95
CA GLN A 551 13.47 -1.68 33.54
C GLN A 551 14.51 -0.59 33.25
N LYS A 552 14.40 0.10 32.09
CA LYS A 552 15.48 0.97 31.61
C LYS A 552 15.16 2.45 31.65
N LEU A 553 13.88 2.84 31.74
CA LEU A 553 13.48 4.24 31.80
C LEU A 553 13.37 4.72 33.25
N VAL A 554 14.17 5.70 33.65
CA VAL A 554 14.24 6.22 35.02
C VAL A 554 13.90 7.71 35.00
N ALA A 555 12.92 8.13 35.79
CA ALA A 555 12.58 9.54 35.93
C ALA A 555 13.54 10.25 36.89
N ILE A 556 13.96 11.46 36.53
CA ILE A 556 14.74 12.37 37.37
C ILE A 556 13.89 13.62 37.59
N ALA A 557 13.59 13.93 38.86
CA ALA A 557 12.92 15.16 39.21
C ALA A 557 13.83 16.36 38.90
N GLY A 558 13.33 17.31 38.13
CA GLY A 558 14.04 18.56 37.85
C GLY A 558 13.35 19.44 36.82
N ASP A 559 13.76 20.70 36.76
CA ASP A 559 13.26 21.69 35.82
C ASP A 559 14.43 22.38 35.14
N ALA A 560 14.39 22.43 33.80
CA ALA A 560 15.43 23.08 33.03
C ALA A 560 15.57 24.57 33.35
N LYS A 561 14.54 25.23 33.90
CA LYS A 561 14.63 26.63 34.34
C LYS A 561 15.44 26.83 35.64
N LEU A 562 15.80 25.77 36.35
CA LEU A 562 16.48 25.84 37.65
C LEU A 562 18.00 25.61 37.50
N PRO A 563 18.82 26.19 38.39
CA PRO A 563 20.26 25.90 38.45
C PRO A 563 20.53 24.40 38.51
N MET A 564 21.51 23.92 37.73
CA MET A 564 21.86 22.50 37.59
C MET A 564 20.64 21.62 37.24
N LEU A 565 19.68 22.17 36.48
CA LEU A 565 18.39 21.56 36.11
C LEU A 565 17.50 21.19 37.32
N GLY A 566 17.79 21.72 38.51
CA GLY A 566 17.11 21.34 39.75
C GLY A 566 17.35 19.89 40.16
N ILE A 567 18.40 19.25 39.65
CA ILE A 567 18.76 17.86 39.94
C ILE A 567 19.44 17.79 41.31
N THR A 568 18.99 16.86 42.17
CA THR A 568 19.59 16.62 43.49
C THR A 568 20.96 15.94 43.37
N GLU A 569 21.81 16.08 44.39
CA GLU A 569 23.14 15.45 44.40
C GLU A 569 23.05 13.91 44.30
N GLU A 570 22.03 13.30 44.91
CA GLU A 570 21.75 11.86 44.79
C GLU A 570 21.44 11.45 43.35
N SER A 571 20.58 12.21 42.67
CA SER A 571 20.24 11.97 41.26
C SER A 571 21.45 12.18 40.35
N ALA A 572 22.30 13.18 40.64
CA ALA A 572 23.55 13.40 39.93
C ALA A 572 24.52 12.21 40.11
N LYS A 573 24.66 11.67 41.33
CA LYS A 573 25.46 10.47 41.62
C LYS A 573 24.95 9.25 40.86
N LEU A 574 23.63 9.07 40.75
CA LEU A 574 23.02 8.00 39.97
C LEU A 574 23.40 8.10 38.48
N MET A 575 23.48 9.31 37.95
CA MET A 575 23.78 9.59 36.54
C MET A 575 25.28 9.71 36.21
N LYS A 576 26.20 9.40 37.14
CA LYS A 576 27.66 9.55 36.94
C LYS A 576 28.23 8.82 35.70
N ASN A 577 27.53 7.79 35.22
CA ASN A 577 27.93 6.99 34.07
C ASN A 577 27.27 7.41 32.75
N VAL A 578 26.44 8.46 32.77
CA VAL A 578 25.83 9.01 31.55
C VAL A 578 26.92 9.38 30.55
N SER A 579 26.76 8.87 29.34
CA SER A 579 27.73 9.01 28.26
C SER A 579 27.17 9.79 27.07
N ILE A 580 25.85 9.95 26.99
CA ILE A 580 25.18 10.68 25.92
C ILE A 580 24.10 11.56 26.53
N ILE A 581 24.10 12.84 26.17
CA ILE A 581 23.00 13.75 26.53
C ILE A 581 22.28 14.19 25.25
N TYR A 582 20.95 14.04 25.25
CA TYR A 582 20.08 14.71 24.29
C TYR A 582 19.37 15.88 24.98
N HIS A 583 19.70 17.10 24.56
CA HIS A 583 19.03 18.29 25.05
C HIS A 583 17.90 18.70 24.11
N CYS A 584 16.69 18.19 24.38
CA CYS A 584 15.47 18.49 23.60
C CYS A 584 14.51 19.44 24.34
N ALA A 585 14.84 19.90 25.56
CA ALA A 585 13.97 20.80 26.31
C ALA A 585 13.89 22.16 25.63
N ALA A 586 12.69 22.54 25.20
CA ALA A 586 12.39 23.87 24.68
C ALA A 586 10.89 24.19 24.81
N THR A 587 10.55 25.48 24.85
CA THR A 587 9.21 25.90 24.45
C THR A 587 9.14 25.91 22.93
N VAL A 588 8.09 25.30 22.38
CA VAL A 588 7.81 25.26 20.93
C VAL A 588 6.59 26.11 20.58
N ARG A 589 6.13 26.92 21.54
CA ARG A 589 5.05 27.90 21.34
C ARG A 589 5.66 29.17 20.78
N PHE A 590 5.18 29.58 19.61
CA PHE A 590 5.69 30.78 18.95
C PHE A 590 5.19 32.09 19.58
N ASP A 591 4.16 32.02 20.43
CA ASP A 591 3.54 33.12 21.17
C ASP A 591 3.98 33.16 22.65
N GLU A 592 4.95 32.32 23.06
CA GLU A 592 5.46 32.34 24.43
C GLU A 592 6.15 33.70 24.71
N PRO A 593 5.89 34.34 25.87
CA PRO A 593 6.60 35.54 26.28
C PRO A 593 8.11 35.32 26.20
N LEU A 594 8.84 36.26 25.60
CA LEU A 594 10.24 36.06 25.27
C LEU A 594 11.11 35.87 26.54
N ARG A 595 10.74 36.45 27.68
CA ARG A 595 11.35 36.18 28.99
C ARG A 595 11.31 34.68 29.35
N ASP A 596 10.14 34.05 29.20
CA ASP A 596 9.99 32.62 29.47
C ASP A 596 10.70 31.75 28.45
N ALA A 597 10.68 32.15 27.18
CA ALA A 597 11.40 31.48 26.11
C ALA A 597 12.92 31.55 26.34
N LEU A 598 13.48 32.69 26.74
CA LEU A 598 14.90 32.87 27.05
C LEU A 598 15.31 32.03 28.28
N LYS A 599 14.56 32.11 29.38
CA LYS A 599 14.83 31.32 30.60
C LYS A 599 14.87 29.81 30.30
N LEU A 600 13.97 29.32 29.46
CA LEU A 600 13.90 27.90 29.14
C LEU A 600 14.90 27.47 28.05
N ASN A 601 14.88 28.13 26.89
CA ASN A 601 15.62 27.69 25.70
C ASN A 601 17.10 28.07 25.75
N VAL A 602 17.47 29.17 26.42
CA VAL A 602 18.87 29.61 26.56
C VAL A 602 19.37 29.26 27.95
N GLY A 603 18.68 29.75 29.00
CA GLY A 603 19.03 29.46 30.40
C GLY A 603 19.02 27.96 30.70
N GLY A 604 17.99 27.23 30.26
CA GLY A 604 17.94 25.78 30.45
C GLY A 604 18.98 25.00 29.65
N THR A 605 19.46 25.53 28.51
CA THR A 605 20.61 24.95 27.82
C THR A 605 21.90 25.20 28.61
N LEU A 606 22.07 26.39 29.20
CA LEU A 606 23.22 26.70 30.07
C LEU A 606 23.30 25.72 31.25
N GLU A 607 22.18 25.51 31.94
CA GLU A 607 22.13 24.62 33.11
C GLU A 607 22.33 23.15 32.72
N ALA A 608 21.89 22.75 31.53
CA ALA A 608 22.17 21.42 30.99
C ALA A 608 23.66 21.22 30.67
N ILE A 609 24.32 22.25 30.15
CA ILE A 609 25.77 22.24 29.89
C ILE A 609 26.55 22.19 31.20
N LYS A 610 26.19 23.02 32.20
CA LYS A 610 26.82 22.99 33.53
C LYS A 610 26.72 21.59 34.16
N PHE A 611 25.54 20.95 34.07
CA PHE A 611 25.40 19.56 34.49
C PHE A 611 26.28 18.61 33.67
N ALA A 612 26.33 18.76 32.34
CA ALA A 612 27.16 17.93 31.46
C ALA A 612 28.67 18.02 31.80
N GLN A 613 29.17 19.18 32.25
CA GLN A 613 30.57 19.34 32.71
C GLN A 613 30.91 18.49 33.94
N THR A 614 29.92 18.04 34.70
CA THR A 614 30.15 17.14 35.85
C THR A 614 30.35 15.68 35.43
N LEU A 615 30.03 15.32 34.19
CA LEU A 615 30.01 13.93 33.71
C LEU A 615 31.35 13.54 33.06
N LYS A 616 32.14 12.75 33.79
CA LYS A 616 33.46 12.28 33.32
C LYS A 616 33.41 11.29 32.14
N LYS A 617 32.27 10.64 31.91
CA LYS A 617 32.09 9.62 30.84
C LYS A 617 31.34 10.15 29.61
N LEU A 618 31.07 11.45 29.55
CA LEU A 618 30.32 12.05 28.46
C LEU A 618 31.10 11.90 27.15
N LYS A 619 30.52 11.19 26.19
CA LYS A 619 31.04 11.07 24.82
C LYS A 619 30.51 12.17 23.92
N ILE A 620 29.25 12.57 24.10
CA ILE A 620 28.63 13.59 23.27
C ILE A 620 27.41 14.23 23.96
N PHE A 621 27.30 15.54 23.83
CA PHE A 621 26.13 16.35 24.15
C PHE A 621 25.51 16.85 22.84
N MET A 622 24.31 16.38 22.51
CA MET A 622 23.58 16.84 21.34
C MET A 622 22.55 17.89 21.73
N HIS A 623 22.73 19.12 21.24
CA HIS A 623 21.71 20.16 21.32
C HIS A 623 20.75 20.06 20.14
N VAL A 624 19.45 19.85 20.41
CA VAL A 624 18.43 19.86 19.37
C VAL A 624 17.96 21.30 19.15
N SER A 625 18.36 21.87 18.03
CA SER A 625 17.95 23.20 17.57
C SER A 625 16.79 23.08 16.56
N THR A 626 16.73 23.98 15.59
CA THR A 626 15.78 23.98 14.48
C THR A 626 16.46 24.49 13.22
N PHE A 627 16.06 23.97 12.06
CA PHE A 627 16.49 24.49 10.75
C PHE A 627 16.24 26.01 10.61
N TYR A 628 15.19 26.51 11.25
CA TYR A 628 14.80 27.92 11.23
C TYR A 628 15.49 28.79 12.29
N SER A 629 16.58 28.34 12.91
CA SER A 629 17.33 29.15 13.88
C SER A 629 18.04 30.34 13.23
N ASN A 630 18.17 30.36 11.90
CA ASN A 630 18.78 31.46 11.13
C ASN A 630 17.82 31.95 10.03
N PRO A 631 16.66 32.51 10.40
CA PRO A 631 15.55 32.78 9.48
C PRO A 631 15.83 33.94 8.49
N TYR A 632 16.91 34.69 8.70
CA TYR A 632 17.36 35.76 7.81
C TYR A 632 18.22 35.24 6.64
N LEU A 633 18.58 33.95 6.63
CA LEU A 633 19.30 33.32 5.53
C LEU A 633 18.33 32.80 4.48
N THR A 634 18.65 32.99 3.20
CA THR A 634 17.94 32.35 2.09
C THR A 634 18.36 30.89 1.91
N ARG A 635 19.64 30.59 2.19
CA ARG A 635 20.22 29.25 2.13
C ARG A 635 20.88 28.89 3.46
N VAL A 636 20.48 27.77 4.04
CA VAL A 636 20.98 27.26 5.32
C VAL A 636 21.93 26.10 5.07
N GLU A 637 23.21 26.29 5.40
CA GLU A 637 24.26 25.26 5.34
C GLU A 637 24.52 24.60 6.71
N PRO A 638 25.07 23.37 6.77
CA PRO A 638 25.31 22.60 8.00
C PRO A 638 26.55 23.12 8.76
N LYS A 639 26.56 24.42 9.05
CA LYS A 639 27.63 25.11 9.77
C LYS A 639 27.07 25.98 10.88
N PHE A 640 27.95 26.36 11.79
CA PHE A 640 27.63 27.29 12.85
C PHE A 640 27.43 28.71 12.29
N TYR A 641 26.41 29.40 12.78
CA TYR A 641 26.17 30.81 12.50
C TYR A 641 26.16 31.56 13.83
N LYS A 642 26.98 32.61 13.93
CA LYS A 642 27.05 33.41 15.14
C LYS A 642 25.75 34.20 15.31
N ALA A 643 25.20 34.19 16.53
CA ALA A 643 24.02 34.98 16.83
C ALA A 643 24.28 36.48 16.68
N PRO A 644 23.32 37.27 16.17
CA PRO A 644 23.42 38.73 16.14
C PRO A 644 23.49 39.35 17.55
N MET A 645 22.98 38.63 18.56
CA MET A 645 22.91 39.08 19.94
C MET A 645 23.69 38.15 20.86
N ASP A 646 24.33 38.72 21.87
CA ASP A 646 25.06 37.95 22.89
C ASP A 646 24.08 37.29 23.88
N TRP A 647 24.23 35.99 24.05
CA TRP A 647 23.35 35.21 24.92
C TRP A 647 23.57 35.54 26.40
N LYS A 648 24.78 35.95 26.81
CA LYS A 648 25.08 36.33 28.19
C LYS A 648 24.35 37.62 28.54
N PHE A 649 24.49 38.64 27.71
CA PHE A 649 23.72 39.88 27.84
C PHE A 649 22.21 39.63 27.96
N CYS A 650 21.65 38.74 27.11
CA CYS A 650 20.23 38.41 27.18
C CYS A 650 19.82 37.72 28.49
N LEU A 651 20.67 36.88 29.10
CA LEU A 651 20.38 36.27 30.39
C LEU A 651 20.57 37.25 31.54
N ASP A 652 21.64 38.04 31.54
CA ASP A 652 21.92 39.07 32.55
C ASP A 652 20.77 40.10 32.63
N LEU A 653 20.20 40.46 31.47
CA LEU A 653 19.03 41.34 31.40
C LEU A 653 17.82 40.80 32.15
N LEU A 654 17.65 39.47 32.24
CA LEU A 654 16.53 38.85 32.96
C LEU A 654 16.72 38.81 34.49
N GLU A 655 17.95 39.01 34.95
CA GLU A 655 18.34 38.98 36.36
C GLU A 655 18.43 40.40 36.97
N ARG A 656 18.45 41.43 36.12
CA ARG A 656 18.41 42.83 36.54
C ARG A 656 17.13 43.15 37.32
N LYS A 657 17.31 43.69 38.53
CA LYS A 657 16.22 44.13 39.43
C LYS A 657 15.87 45.60 39.27
N ASP A 658 16.74 46.35 38.59
CA ASP A 658 16.65 47.79 38.30
C ASP A 658 15.71 48.13 37.13
N ILE A 659 15.27 47.12 36.37
CA ILE A 659 14.34 47.27 35.23
C ILE A 659 12.99 46.68 35.62
N GLY A 660 11.90 47.46 35.49
CA GLY A 660 10.55 46.98 35.76
C GLY A 660 10.11 45.88 34.80
N GLU A 661 9.10 45.07 35.16
CA GLU A 661 8.67 43.96 34.30
C GLU A 661 8.11 44.41 32.93
N GLU A 662 7.41 45.54 32.88
CA GLU A 662 6.90 46.11 31.62
C GLU A 662 8.03 46.66 30.73
N GLU A 663 9.00 47.37 31.31
CA GLU A 663 10.16 47.89 30.61
C GLU A 663 11.01 46.75 30.03
N LEU A 664 11.19 45.69 30.82
CA LEU A 664 11.87 44.48 30.39
C LEU A 664 11.14 43.83 29.22
N ASP A 665 9.79 43.74 29.24
CA ASP A 665 9.03 43.20 28.10
C ASP A 665 9.18 44.07 26.85
N ILE A 666 9.20 45.40 26.99
CA ILE A 666 9.42 46.34 25.87
C ILE A 666 10.82 46.16 25.26
N ILE A 667 11.87 46.13 26.10
CA ILE A 667 13.26 45.91 25.65
C ILE A 667 13.35 44.56 24.95
N THR A 668 12.79 43.54 25.58
CA THR A 668 12.80 42.17 25.09
C THR A 668 12.09 42.05 23.73
N ARG A 669 10.97 42.74 23.52
CA ARG A 669 10.31 42.84 22.19
C ARG A 669 11.13 43.57 21.14
N LYS A 670 12.06 44.45 21.52
CA LYS A 670 12.99 45.09 20.57
C LYS A 670 14.19 44.20 20.22
N LEU A 671 14.55 43.24 21.10
CA LEU A 671 15.66 42.31 20.84
C LEU A 671 15.37 41.29 19.74
N ILE A 672 14.10 40.98 19.49
CA ILE A 672 13.68 39.99 18.49
C ILE A 672 13.69 40.52 17.04
N VAL A 673 13.96 41.81 16.82
CA VAL A 673 13.89 42.44 15.50
C VAL A 673 14.77 41.68 14.51
N GLY A 674 14.19 41.23 13.39
CA GLY A 674 14.84 40.37 12.40
C GLY A 674 14.56 38.87 12.54
N PHE A 675 13.88 38.44 13.60
CA PHE A 675 13.40 37.07 13.79
C PHE A 675 11.86 37.00 13.69
N PRO A 676 11.30 35.92 13.09
CA PRO A 676 9.87 35.80 12.87
C PRO A 676 9.08 35.50 14.16
N ASN A 677 9.73 34.90 15.16
CA ASN A 677 9.12 34.53 16.44
C ASN A 677 10.19 34.26 17.51
N THR A 678 9.74 34.17 18.77
CA THR A 678 10.62 34.01 19.95
C THR A 678 11.36 32.68 19.94
N TYR A 679 10.79 31.66 19.31
CA TYR A 679 11.40 30.34 19.18
C TYR A 679 12.67 30.37 18.31
N CYS A 680 12.60 30.92 17.10
CA CYS A 680 13.76 31.03 16.21
C CYS A 680 14.90 31.83 16.86
N PHE A 681 14.58 32.96 17.49
CA PHE A 681 15.54 33.82 18.16
C PHE A 681 16.25 33.10 19.33
N THR A 682 15.48 32.46 20.21
CA THR A 682 16.07 31.78 21.37
C THR A 682 16.85 30.52 21.01
N LYS A 683 16.48 29.82 19.92
CA LYS A 683 17.28 28.71 19.38
C LYS A 683 18.60 29.19 18.78
N ASN A 684 18.61 30.33 18.10
CA ASN A 684 19.84 30.96 17.61
C ASN A 684 20.82 31.30 18.75
N LEU A 685 20.32 31.92 19.82
CA LEU A 685 21.11 32.21 21.02
C LEU A 685 21.64 30.94 21.70
N ALA A 686 20.80 29.90 21.81
CA ALA A 686 21.20 28.63 22.40
C ALA A 686 22.30 27.93 21.58
N GLU A 687 22.28 28.02 20.26
CA GLU A 687 23.37 27.51 19.41
C GLU A 687 24.69 28.23 19.69
N SER A 688 24.67 29.57 19.83
CA SER A 688 25.87 30.36 20.16
C SER A 688 26.41 30.00 21.54
N LEU A 689 25.52 29.82 22.51
CA LEU A 689 25.87 29.33 23.84
C LEU A 689 26.53 27.95 23.77
N VAL A 690 25.98 26.98 23.03
CA VAL A 690 26.57 25.64 22.89
C VAL A 690 27.95 25.72 22.22
N ASN A 691 28.10 26.58 21.21
CA ASN A 691 29.36 26.80 20.53
C ASN A 691 30.45 27.35 21.47
N ASP A 692 30.13 28.26 22.39
CA ASP A 692 31.09 28.79 23.38
C ASP A 692 31.65 27.70 24.32
N TYR A 693 30.99 26.55 24.42
CA TYR A 693 31.43 25.40 25.21
C TYR A 693 32.05 24.27 24.37
N LYS A 694 32.22 24.46 23.05
CA LYS A 694 32.86 23.46 22.16
C LYS A 694 34.26 23.05 22.63
N ASP A 695 34.94 23.96 23.33
CA ASP A 695 36.28 23.70 23.82
C ASP A 695 36.35 22.88 25.10
N LYS A 696 35.25 22.86 25.86
CA LYS A 696 35.16 22.24 27.19
C LYS A 696 34.42 20.90 27.17
N LEU A 697 33.58 20.67 26.17
CA LEU A 697 32.72 19.49 26.08
C LEU A 697 32.65 18.96 24.64
N PRO A 698 32.48 17.64 24.44
CA PRO A 698 32.13 17.10 23.14
C PRO A 698 30.67 17.46 22.84
N VAL A 699 30.45 18.47 22.00
CA VAL A 699 29.12 19.00 21.65
C VAL A 699 28.85 18.89 20.15
N CYS A 700 27.58 18.72 19.80
CA CYS A 700 27.10 18.87 18.42
C CYS A 700 25.70 19.50 18.40
N ILE A 701 25.36 20.12 17.28
CA ILE A 701 24.05 20.74 17.04
C ILE A 701 23.31 19.92 15.98
N TYR A 702 22.04 19.61 16.24
CA TYR A 702 21.14 18.99 15.28
C TYR A 702 19.96 19.91 14.96
N ARG A 703 19.75 20.23 13.68
CA ARG A 703 18.70 21.15 13.17
C ARG A 703 17.67 20.39 12.31
N PRO A 704 16.58 19.87 12.90
CA PRO A 704 15.45 19.38 12.12
C PRO A 704 14.60 20.55 11.57
N SER A 705 14.00 20.37 10.40
CA SER A 705 12.89 21.22 9.91
C SER A 705 11.60 20.90 10.68
N ILE A 706 10.42 21.23 10.14
CA ILE A 706 9.15 21.03 10.87
C ILE A 706 8.92 19.54 11.09
N VAL A 707 9.08 19.07 12.32
CA VAL A 707 8.84 17.66 12.65
C VAL A 707 7.38 17.30 12.40
N PHE A 708 7.16 16.32 11.53
CA PHE A 708 5.84 15.90 11.07
C PHE A 708 5.52 14.47 11.51
N PHE A 709 4.56 13.79 10.86
CA PHE A 709 4.22 12.40 11.20
C PHE A 709 5.32 11.42 10.78
N ALA A 710 5.28 10.19 11.31
CA ALA A 710 6.22 9.13 10.96
C ALA A 710 5.90 8.48 9.61
N LEU A 711 6.89 8.35 8.72
CA LEU A 711 6.67 7.65 7.45
C LEU A 711 6.56 6.14 7.64
N GLU A 712 7.37 5.55 8.51
CA GLU A 712 7.42 4.09 8.73
C GLU A 712 7.27 3.68 10.20
N GLN A 713 7.95 4.36 11.13
CA GLN A 713 8.15 3.87 12.52
C GLN A 713 7.68 4.88 13.58
N PRO A 714 7.05 4.47 14.69
CA PRO A 714 6.72 3.09 15.09
C PRO A 714 5.62 2.47 14.23
N GLU A 715 4.80 3.28 13.58
CA GLU A 715 3.81 2.86 12.57
C GLU A 715 3.60 3.98 11.53
N PRO A 716 3.28 3.64 10.28
CA PRO A 716 3.06 4.64 9.23
C PRO A 716 1.93 5.62 9.57
N GLY A 717 2.17 6.92 9.35
CA GLY A 717 1.21 7.98 9.65
C GLY A 717 1.21 8.44 11.10
N PHE A 718 1.95 7.76 12.00
CA PHE A 718 1.90 8.08 13.43
C PHE A 718 2.18 9.56 13.69
N SER A 719 1.23 10.24 14.33
CA SER A 719 1.37 11.63 14.74
C SER A 719 0.95 11.79 16.19
N PRO A 720 1.84 12.26 17.08
CA PRO A 720 1.58 12.28 18.51
C PRO A 720 0.83 13.53 18.99
N SER A 721 0.56 14.51 18.12
CA SER A 721 -0.01 15.79 18.58
C SER A 721 -0.81 16.55 17.53
N LEU A 722 -1.81 17.29 18.03
CA LEU A 722 -2.52 18.36 17.30
C LEU A 722 -1.70 19.66 17.20
N MET A 723 -0.48 19.69 17.73
CA MET A 723 0.42 20.85 17.64
C MET A 723 1.15 20.88 16.30
N GLY A 724 1.42 22.08 15.78
CA GLY A 724 2.13 22.28 14.52
C GLY A 724 1.27 22.06 13.28
N VAL A 725 1.92 21.74 12.15
CA VAL A 725 1.26 21.63 10.82
C VAL A 725 0.19 20.53 10.79
N MET A 726 0.37 19.42 11.51
CA MET A 726 -0.64 18.36 11.58
C MET A 726 -1.97 18.86 12.17
N GLY A 727 -1.89 19.80 13.12
CA GLY A 727 -3.05 20.48 13.67
C GLY A 727 -3.87 21.18 12.60
N LEU A 728 -3.23 21.87 11.65
CA LEU A 728 -3.88 22.56 10.53
C LEU A 728 -4.67 21.59 9.64
N PHE A 729 -4.08 20.45 9.28
CA PHE A 729 -4.77 19.43 8.51
C PHE A 729 -5.91 18.77 9.29
N ALA A 730 -5.72 18.50 10.58
CA ALA A 730 -6.77 17.96 11.44
C ALA A 730 -7.98 18.92 11.55
N VAL A 731 -7.75 20.22 11.74
CA VAL A 731 -8.85 21.22 11.78
C VAL A 731 -9.48 21.44 10.40
N THR A 732 -8.73 21.23 9.31
CA THR A 732 -9.28 21.24 7.94
C THR A 732 -10.23 20.05 7.73
N GLY A 733 -9.82 18.84 8.13
CA GLY A 733 -10.66 17.64 8.08
C GLY A 733 -11.90 17.70 8.97
N ALA A 734 -11.82 18.41 10.11
CA ALA A 734 -12.98 18.71 10.94
C ALA A 734 -13.91 19.78 10.33
N GLY A 735 -13.49 20.42 9.24
CA GLY A 735 -14.22 21.48 8.55
C GLY A 735 -14.13 22.85 9.22
N LEU A 736 -13.17 23.07 10.12
CA LEU A 736 -13.04 24.31 10.88
C LEU A 736 -12.12 25.34 10.22
N LEU A 737 -11.11 24.88 9.49
CA LEU A 737 -10.25 25.75 8.69
C LEU A 737 -10.74 25.74 7.25
N LYS A 738 -11.07 26.93 6.72
CA LYS A 738 -11.62 27.12 5.36
C LYS A 738 -10.73 27.93 4.46
N THR A 739 -9.84 28.73 5.00
CA THR A 739 -8.91 29.51 4.19
C THR A 739 -7.56 29.71 4.86
N ILE A 740 -6.50 29.76 4.04
CA ILE A 740 -5.14 30.09 4.48
C ILE A 740 -4.53 31.15 3.56
N TYR A 741 -3.72 32.01 4.18
CA TYR A 741 -2.91 33.01 3.52
C TYR A 741 -1.52 32.42 3.24
N ILE A 742 -1.21 32.15 1.97
CA ILE A 742 0.01 31.42 1.59
C ILE A 742 0.49 31.83 0.19
N ASN A 743 1.81 31.83 -0.02
CA ASN A 743 2.40 31.97 -1.34
C ASN A 743 2.22 30.67 -2.13
N LYS A 744 1.76 30.77 -3.39
CA LYS A 744 1.50 29.61 -4.25
C LYS A 744 2.73 28.73 -4.50
N LYS A 745 3.94 29.30 -4.42
CA LYS A 745 5.20 28.59 -4.63
C LYS A 745 5.85 28.08 -3.33
N ASN A 746 5.16 28.21 -2.19
CA ASN A 746 5.74 27.85 -0.89
C ASN A 746 5.76 26.32 -0.72
N ARG A 747 6.96 25.77 -0.57
CA ARG A 747 7.21 24.37 -0.28
C ARG A 747 7.04 24.14 1.21
N LEU A 748 6.40 23.03 1.58
CA LEU A 748 6.29 22.65 2.98
C LEU A 748 7.53 21.83 3.37
N ASP A 749 8.56 22.48 3.92
CA ASP A 749 9.73 21.76 4.44
C ASP A 749 9.40 21.08 5.78
N ILE A 750 9.32 19.76 5.72
CA ILE A 750 8.99 18.90 6.86
C ILE A 750 10.14 17.93 7.13
N THR A 751 10.23 17.46 8.36
CA THR A 751 11.07 16.32 8.70
C THR A 751 10.17 15.25 9.32
N PRO A 752 9.97 14.09 8.67
CA PRO A 752 9.25 12.98 9.31
C PRO A 752 9.86 12.61 10.66
N GLN A 753 9.02 12.32 11.65
CA GLN A 753 9.49 12.10 13.03
C GLN A 753 10.51 10.96 13.13
N ASP A 754 10.25 9.85 12.44
CA ASP A 754 11.12 8.68 12.42
C ASP A 754 12.44 8.93 11.70
N VAL A 755 12.40 9.64 10.58
CA VAL A 755 13.60 10.11 9.89
C VAL A 755 14.42 11.03 10.80
N SER A 756 13.78 11.97 11.49
CA SER A 756 14.48 12.86 12.43
C SER A 756 15.19 12.06 13.52
N VAL A 757 14.52 11.07 14.11
CA VAL A 757 15.11 10.24 15.18
C VAL A 757 16.23 9.36 14.64
N LYS A 758 16.05 8.71 13.48
CA LYS A 758 17.10 7.93 12.81
C LYS A 758 18.35 8.80 12.57
N ASN A 759 18.16 10.03 12.08
CA ASN A 759 19.24 10.99 11.84
C ASN A 759 19.91 11.44 13.14
N MET A 760 19.15 11.74 14.20
CA MET A 760 19.70 12.05 15.53
C MET A 760 20.61 10.93 16.04
N LEU A 761 20.19 9.68 15.89
CA LEU A 761 20.98 8.53 16.31
C LEU A 761 22.27 8.39 15.49
N TYR A 762 22.16 8.52 14.17
CA TYR A 762 23.32 8.47 13.27
C TYR A 762 24.31 9.61 13.54
N TYR A 763 23.85 10.84 13.69
CA TYR A 763 24.72 12.00 13.92
C TYR A 763 25.34 12.02 15.31
N THR A 764 24.67 11.45 16.32
CA THR A 764 25.27 11.25 17.65
C THR A 764 26.46 10.31 17.56
N PHE A 765 26.29 9.19 16.85
CA PHE A 765 27.37 8.24 16.58
C PHE A 765 28.50 8.91 15.78
N LYS A 766 28.17 9.58 14.67
CA LYS A 766 29.15 10.24 13.80
C LYS A 766 29.92 11.34 14.55
N ALA A 767 29.23 12.18 15.33
CA ALA A 767 29.88 13.21 16.15
C ALA A 767 30.81 12.61 17.20
N ALA A 768 30.38 11.56 17.91
CA ALA A 768 31.23 10.87 18.87
C ALA A 768 32.50 10.31 18.21
N GLN A 769 32.40 9.74 17.01
CA GLN A 769 33.56 9.27 16.25
C GLN A 769 34.51 10.41 15.84
N VAL A 770 33.99 11.58 15.49
CA VAL A 770 34.82 12.75 15.18
C VAL A 770 35.65 13.12 16.41
N TYR A 771 35.02 13.28 17.58
CA TYR A 771 35.73 13.61 18.83
C TYR A 771 36.68 12.50 19.30
N GLU A 772 36.38 11.23 19.04
CA GLU A 772 37.29 10.11 19.35
C GLU A 772 38.57 10.14 18.49
N LYS A 773 38.49 10.60 17.24
CA LYS A 773 39.66 10.74 16.36
C LYS A 773 40.48 11.98 16.70
N SER A 774 39.81 13.12 16.81
CA SER A 774 40.42 14.41 17.13
C SER A 774 39.35 15.43 17.46
N LYS A 775 39.62 16.34 18.41
CA LYS A 775 38.73 17.45 18.68
C LYS A 775 38.60 18.35 17.43
N PRO A 776 37.38 18.58 16.90
CA PRO A 776 37.19 19.37 15.70
C PRO A 776 37.43 20.87 15.98
N LEU A 777 37.94 21.59 14.98
CA LEU A 777 38.12 23.05 15.03
C LEU A 777 36.77 23.77 15.19
N ASP A 778 35.79 23.35 14.40
CA ASP A 778 34.42 23.86 14.42
C ASP A 778 33.47 22.86 15.06
N ILE A 779 32.42 23.39 15.71
CA ILE A 779 31.37 22.54 16.28
C ILE A 779 30.67 21.76 15.14
N PRO A 780 30.51 20.43 15.26
CA PRO A 780 29.73 19.67 14.29
C PRO A 780 28.27 20.11 14.30
N VAL A 781 27.78 20.54 13.14
CA VAL A 781 26.38 20.92 12.91
C VAL A 781 25.80 20.00 11.85
N TYR A 782 24.66 19.39 12.17
CA TYR A 782 23.93 18.52 11.26
C TYR A 782 22.51 19.02 11.09
N MET A 783 21.91 18.81 9.93
CA MET A 783 20.52 19.16 9.69
C MET A 783 19.76 18.06 8.96
N THR A 784 18.45 18.18 9.06
CA THR A 784 17.49 17.42 8.27
C THR A 784 16.47 18.41 7.74
N SER A 785 16.45 18.59 6.42
CA SER A 785 15.42 19.28 5.66
C SER A 785 15.05 18.36 4.50
N THR A 786 13.77 18.32 4.13
CA THR A 786 13.36 17.55 2.96
C THR A 786 13.21 18.42 1.72
N CYS A 787 13.73 19.65 1.71
CA CYS A 787 13.63 20.53 0.56
C CYS A 787 14.23 19.93 -0.73
N THR A 788 15.08 18.91 -0.63
CA THR A 788 15.67 18.14 -1.73
C THR A 788 14.99 16.80 -2.00
N ASN A 789 14.15 16.30 -1.09
CA ASN A 789 13.52 14.96 -1.16
C ASN A 789 12.01 15.03 -1.42
N PHE A 790 11.33 16.08 -0.97
CA PHE A 790 9.92 16.35 -1.22
C PHE A 790 9.79 17.72 -1.91
N ASP A 791 9.70 17.71 -3.24
CA ASP A 791 9.46 18.94 -4.03
C ASP A 791 7.97 19.15 -4.28
N MET A 792 7.21 19.37 -3.20
CA MET A 792 5.79 19.71 -3.29
C MET A 792 5.45 20.95 -2.46
N THR A 793 4.55 21.74 -3.02
CA THR A 793 3.90 22.87 -2.38
C THR A 793 2.78 22.40 -1.46
N LEU A 794 2.46 23.22 -0.45
CA LEU A 794 1.31 22.94 0.42
C LEU A 794 -0.01 22.85 -0.38
N ILE A 795 -0.12 23.60 -1.48
CA ILE A 795 -1.30 23.59 -2.35
C ILE A 795 -1.46 22.24 -3.04
N GLU A 796 -0.38 21.65 -3.54
CA GLU A 796 -0.43 20.33 -4.19
C GLU A 796 -0.85 19.23 -3.20
N TYR A 797 -0.37 19.27 -1.96
CA TYR A 797 -0.87 18.36 -0.92
C TYR A 797 -2.39 18.48 -0.71
N ILE A 798 -2.92 19.71 -0.67
CA ILE A 798 -4.36 19.96 -0.53
C ILE A 798 -5.13 19.45 -1.75
N GLN A 799 -4.64 19.73 -2.96
CA GLN A 799 -5.25 19.27 -4.21
C GLN A 799 -5.32 17.75 -4.28
N ILE A 800 -4.24 17.05 -3.93
CA ILE A 800 -4.23 15.58 -3.85
C ILE A 800 -5.33 15.08 -2.89
N MET A 801 -5.52 15.73 -1.74
CA MET A 801 -6.56 15.30 -0.79
C MET A 801 -7.97 15.50 -1.33
N ASP A 802 -8.20 16.60 -2.04
CA ASP A 802 -9.49 16.94 -2.64
C ASP A 802 -9.79 16.05 -3.87
N ASP A 803 -8.86 15.95 -4.82
CA ASP A 803 -8.99 15.22 -6.08
C ASP A 803 -9.18 13.71 -5.87
N PHE A 804 -8.47 13.12 -4.91
CA PHE A 804 -8.61 11.69 -4.58
C PHE A 804 -9.71 11.39 -3.55
N GLY A 805 -10.49 12.41 -3.15
CA GLY A 805 -11.59 12.28 -2.19
C GLY A 805 -11.13 11.74 -0.82
N LEU A 806 -9.91 12.08 -0.38
CA LEU A 806 -9.32 11.52 0.84
C LEU A 806 -10.08 11.96 2.09
N TRP A 807 -10.65 13.17 2.08
CA TRP A 807 -11.53 13.65 3.15
C TRP A 807 -12.81 12.81 3.31
N GLU A 808 -13.39 12.33 2.20
CA GLU A 808 -14.54 11.40 2.26
C GLU A 808 -14.08 10.02 2.73
N LYS A 809 -12.93 9.54 2.25
CA LYS A 809 -12.40 8.23 2.66
C LYS A 809 -12.14 8.18 4.16
N ALA A 810 -11.54 9.23 4.74
CA ALA A 810 -11.27 9.30 6.17
C ALA A 810 -12.48 9.74 7.00
N ALA A 811 -13.36 10.62 6.50
CA ALA A 811 -14.58 11.16 7.12
C ALA A 811 -14.60 11.19 8.66
N TYR A 812 -14.47 12.38 9.25
CA TYR A 812 -14.45 12.52 10.71
C TYR A 812 -15.88 12.58 11.24
N GLU A 813 -16.21 11.71 12.20
CA GLU A 813 -17.50 11.70 12.87
C GLU A 813 -17.77 13.03 13.58
N LYS A 814 -16.73 13.60 14.20
CA LYS A 814 -16.77 14.91 14.88
C LYS A 814 -16.59 16.10 13.93
N SER A 815 -16.61 15.89 12.62
CA SER A 815 -16.60 17.01 11.67
C SER A 815 -17.80 17.92 11.94
N LEU A 816 -17.61 19.24 11.86
CA LEU A 816 -18.71 20.20 11.98
C LEU A 816 -19.20 20.62 10.60
N LEU A 817 -18.29 21.02 9.71
CA LEU A 817 -18.59 21.41 8.34
C LEU A 817 -17.92 20.47 7.32
N VAL A 818 -18.32 20.55 6.06
CA VAL A 818 -17.68 19.81 4.95
C VAL A 818 -16.21 20.23 4.85
N PRO A 819 -15.22 19.33 4.98
CA PRO A 819 -13.80 19.67 4.91
C PRO A 819 -13.40 20.21 3.53
N GLY A 820 -12.27 20.92 3.50
CA GLY A 820 -11.76 21.62 2.33
C GLY A 820 -11.28 23.02 2.68
N ILE A 821 -10.27 23.50 1.96
CA ILE A 821 -9.56 24.74 2.28
C ILE A 821 -9.26 25.54 1.01
N ARG A 822 -9.43 26.86 1.09
CA ARG A 822 -9.12 27.80 0.02
C ARG A 822 -7.81 28.53 0.31
N THR A 823 -6.90 28.54 -0.65
CA THR A 823 -5.63 29.23 -0.54
C THR A 823 -5.68 30.58 -1.26
N THR A 824 -5.04 31.60 -0.71
CA THR A 824 -4.89 32.90 -1.39
C THR A 824 -3.59 33.58 -0.96
N SER A 825 -2.99 34.31 -1.90
CA SER A 825 -1.82 35.17 -1.66
C SER A 825 -2.21 36.64 -1.47
N ASN A 826 -3.51 36.97 -1.44
CA ASN A 826 -4.00 38.33 -1.21
C ASN A 826 -4.63 38.46 0.18
N ARG A 827 -4.08 39.36 1.02
CA ARG A 827 -4.48 39.56 2.42
C ARG A 827 -5.94 40.00 2.56
N PHE A 828 -6.44 40.84 1.65
CA PHE A 828 -7.82 41.32 1.68
C PHE A 828 -8.81 40.18 1.40
N ILE A 829 -8.55 39.39 0.35
CA ILE A 829 -9.36 38.20 0.01
C ILE A 829 -9.32 37.19 1.16
N TYR A 830 -8.16 36.99 1.78
CA TYR A 830 -8.02 36.13 2.95
C TYR A 830 -8.91 36.61 4.11
N MET A 831 -8.86 37.90 4.47
CA MET A 831 -9.72 38.44 5.55
C MET A 831 -11.20 38.32 5.23
N PHE A 832 -11.58 38.57 3.97
CA PHE A 832 -12.96 38.39 3.52
C PHE A 832 -13.43 36.94 3.71
N PHE A 833 -12.61 35.95 3.31
CA PHE A 833 -12.94 34.54 3.52
C PHE A 833 -12.89 34.11 4.99
N VAL A 834 -11.99 34.64 5.80
CA VAL A 834 -11.99 34.39 7.26
C VAL A 834 -13.30 34.86 7.87
N LEU A 835 -13.75 36.07 7.52
CA LEU A 835 -15.02 36.61 8.01
C LEU A 835 -16.21 35.72 7.57
N LEU A 836 -16.32 35.46 6.27
CA LEU A 836 -17.48 34.79 5.67
C LEU A 836 -17.53 33.28 5.94
N LEU A 837 -16.40 32.58 5.84
CA LEU A 837 -16.35 31.12 5.84
C LEU A 837 -15.96 30.52 7.21
N GLN A 838 -15.38 31.33 8.11
CA GLN A 838 -14.94 30.86 9.43
C GLN A 838 -15.66 31.56 10.57
N LEU A 839 -15.58 32.90 10.66
CA LEU A 839 -16.10 33.64 11.81
C LEU A 839 -17.63 33.66 11.84
N LEU A 840 -18.29 33.98 10.72
CA LEU A 840 -19.75 34.06 10.66
C LEU A 840 -20.42 32.69 10.93
N PRO A 841 -19.99 31.56 10.33
CA PRO A 841 -20.50 30.24 10.69
C PRO A 841 -20.21 29.87 12.15
N ALA A 842 -19.03 30.23 12.67
CA ALA A 842 -18.69 29.96 14.06
C ALA A 842 -19.59 30.72 15.05
N LEU A 843 -19.88 31.99 14.75
CA LEU A 843 -20.78 32.82 15.54
C LEU A 843 -22.21 32.27 15.54
N LEU A 844 -22.72 31.86 14.38
CA LEU A 844 -24.06 31.28 14.26
C LEU A 844 -24.20 29.99 15.08
N VAL A 845 -23.21 29.08 15.00
CA VAL A 845 -23.23 27.84 15.77
C VAL A 845 -23.11 28.13 17.27
N ASP A 846 -22.22 29.03 17.69
CA ASP A 846 -22.08 29.40 19.11
C ASP A 846 -23.34 30.09 19.65
N PHE A 847 -24.05 30.86 18.82
CA PHE A 847 -25.35 31.45 19.16
C PHE A 847 -26.43 30.37 19.36
N VAL A 848 -26.49 29.35 18.49
CA VAL A 848 -27.41 28.21 18.68
C VAL A 848 -27.05 27.39 19.92
N LEU A 849 -25.76 27.20 20.21
CA LEU A 849 -25.31 26.56 21.45
C LEU A 849 -25.78 27.35 22.67
N LEU A 850 -25.66 28.68 22.65
CA LEU A 850 -26.14 29.56 23.71
C LEU A 850 -27.66 29.41 23.91
N LEU A 851 -28.45 29.43 22.83
CA LEU A 851 -29.91 29.25 22.88
C LEU A 851 -30.33 27.86 23.42
N THR A 852 -29.50 26.84 23.24
CA THR A 852 -29.74 25.47 23.73
C THR A 852 -29.12 25.21 25.12
N GLY A 853 -28.69 26.27 25.83
CA GLY A 853 -28.11 26.19 27.17
C GLY A 853 -26.69 25.60 27.23
N ARG A 854 -26.02 25.48 26.08
CA ARG A 854 -24.64 24.97 25.96
C ARG A 854 -23.65 26.11 25.89
N LYS A 855 -22.43 25.88 26.38
CA LYS A 855 -21.35 26.89 26.34
C LYS A 855 -20.87 27.09 24.89
N PRO A 856 -20.65 28.33 24.43
CA PRO A 856 -20.03 28.60 23.14
C PRO A 856 -18.56 28.16 23.13
N VAL A 857 -18.12 27.54 22.03
CA VAL A 857 -16.78 26.92 21.90
C VAL A 857 -16.09 27.33 20.60
N LEU A 858 -16.84 27.54 19.51
CA LEU A 858 -16.30 27.58 18.16
C LEU A 858 -15.53 28.88 17.88
N MET A 859 -16.00 30.02 18.37
CA MET A 859 -15.29 31.30 18.27
C MET A 859 -13.94 31.26 19.00
N ARG A 860 -13.86 30.55 20.12
CA ARG A 860 -12.60 30.36 20.86
C ARG A 860 -11.61 29.53 20.05
N ILE A 861 -12.08 28.51 19.33
CA ILE A 861 -11.25 27.70 18.44
C ILE A 861 -10.76 28.55 17.25
N GLN A 862 -11.66 29.28 16.59
CA GLN A 862 -11.31 30.12 15.45
C GLN A 862 -10.27 31.20 15.81
N ARG A 863 -10.37 31.81 17.00
CA ARG A 863 -9.36 32.76 17.49
C ARG A 863 -7.97 32.12 17.57
N LYS A 864 -7.87 30.90 18.11
CA LYS A 864 -6.59 30.17 18.20
C LYS A 864 -6.03 29.78 16.83
N VAL A 865 -6.90 29.33 15.92
CA VAL A 865 -6.51 29.00 14.54
C VAL A 865 -5.95 30.23 13.84
N PHE A 866 -6.64 31.37 13.94
CA PHE A 866 -6.19 32.64 13.35
C PHE A 866 -4.83 33.07 13.90
N GLN A 867 -4.68 33.12 15.24
CA GLN A 867 -3.40 33.45 15.88
C GLN A 867 -2.26 32.53 15.43
N THR A 868 -2.52 31.23 15.31
CA THR A 868 -1.51 30.25 14.85
C THR A 868 -1.08 30.53 13.41
N LEU A 869 -2.03 30.83 12.51
CA LEU A 869 -1.75 31.12 11.10
C LEU A 869 -0.97 32.42 10.92
N GLU A 870 -1.29 33.47 11.68
CA GLU A 870 -0.54 34.74 11.64
C GLU A 870 0.92 34.55 12.05
N VAL A 871 1.18 33.76 13.11
CA VAL A 871 2.56 33.50 13.55
C VAL A 871 3.32 32.57 12.60
N MET A 872 2.61 31.73 11.84
CA MET A 872 3.22 30.86 10.82
C MET A 872 3.49 31.59 9.49
N GLN A 873 2.96 32.80 9.29
CA GLN A 873 3.03 33.52 8.02
C GLN A 873 4.46 33.61 7.43
N PRO A 874 5.54 33.88 8.19
CA PRO A 874 6.89 33.93 7.63
C PRO A 874 7.35 32.62 6.99
N PHE A 875 6.81 31.47 7.44
CA PHE A 875 7.09 30.15 6.86
C PHE A 875 6.14 29.77 5.72
N MET A 876 5.03 30.50 5.57
CA MET A 876 4.06 30.33 4.47
C MET A 876 4.39 31.18 3.25
N PHE A 877 5.33 32.11 3.36
CA PHE A 877 5.72 33.02 2.28
C PHE A 877 7.18 32.93 1.85
N ASN A 878 8.04 32.27 2.65
CA ASN A 878 9.47 32.15 2.37
C ASN A 878 9.86 30.67 2.22
N ASN A 879 10.54 30.37 1.11
CA ASN A 879 11.26 29.12 0.93
C ASN A 879 12.70 29.29 1.38
N TYR A 880 13.23 28.28 2.05
CA TYR A 880 14.62 28.23 2.50
C TYR A 880 15.34 27.11 1.74
N GLU A 881 16.47 27.42 1.14
CA GLU A 881 17.29 26.43 0.44
C GLU A 881 18.26 25.73 1.41
N SER A 882 18.57 24.48 1.15
CA SER A 882 19.67 23.77 1.82
C SER A 882 20.14 22.58 0.98
N GLU A 883 21.19 21.91 1.45
CA GLU A 883 21.60 20.60 0.92
C GLU A 883 20.65 19.45 1.35
N GLY A 884 19.60 19.75 2.13
CA GLY A 884 18.64 18.77 2.64
C GLY A 884 19.15 18.06 3.89
N ILE A 885 19.53 16.80 3.76
CA ILE A 885 20.03 15.97 4.87
C ILE A 885 21.56 15.92 4.82
N THR A 886 22.22 16.35 5.90
CA THR A 886 23.68 16.42 5.97
C THR A 886 24.33 15.05 5.76
N HIS A 887 25.21 14.92 4.76
CA HIS A 887 25.83 13.64 4.37
C HIS A 887 24.82 12.52 4.01
N TYR A 888 23.70 12.89 3.36
CA TYR A 888 22.61 11.97 3.03
C TYR A 888 23.07 10.66 2.36
N GLN A 889 23.88 10.73 1.30
CA GLN A 889 24.31 9.55 0.54
C GLN A 889 25.15 8.59 1.39
N GLU A 890 26.11 9.11 2.16
CA GLU A 890 26.93 8.31 3.06
C GLU A 890 26.07 7.61 4.13
N MET A 891 25.13 8.35 4.71
CA MET A 891 24.22 7.81 5.72
C MET A 891 23.32 6.72 5.13
N LYS A 892 22.74 6.97 3.96
CA LYS A 892 21.87 6.04 3.25
C LYS A 892 22.61 4.73 2.96
N GLU A 893 23.81 4.80 2.38
CA GLU A 893 24.62 3.61 2.10
C GLU A 893 24.96 2.81 3.36
N LYS A 894 25.37 3.49 4.44
CA LYS A 894 25.73 2.83 5.70
C LYS A 894 24.55 2.19 6.41
N LEU A 895 23.37 2.82 6.35
CA LEU A 895 22.16 2.39 7.04
C LEU A 895 21.25 1.50 6.19
N LYS A 896 21.56 1.31 4.90
CA LYS A 896 20.79 0.50 3.97
C LYS A 896 20.55 -0.91 4.51
N GLY A 897 19.29 -1.35 4.48
CA GLY A 897 18.88 -2.67 4.98
C GLY A 897 18.89 -2.83 6.50
N THR A 898 19.16 -1.77 7.27
CA THR A 898 19.00 -1.76 8.73
C THR A 898 17.65 -1.18 9.14
N THR A 899 17.26 -1.35 10.42
CA THR A 899 16.06 -0.71 10.98
C THR A 899 16.15 0.83 11.03
N PHE A 900 17.34 1.39 10.80
CA PHE A 900 17.61 2.83 10.74
C PHE A 900 17.69 3.35 9.31
N SER A 901 17.36 2.52 8.30
CA SER A 901 17.35 2.96 6.91
C SER A 901 16.43 4.16 6.70
N VAL A 902 16.86 5.07 5.82
CA VAL A 902 16.12 6.25 5.38
C VAL A 902 15.69 6.12 3.90
N ASP A 903 15.72 4.91 3.35
CA ASP A 903 15.35 4.61 1.94
C ASP A 903 13.92 5.08 1.61
N VAL A 904 13.03 5.20 2.62
CA VAL A 904 11.67 5.73 2.46
C VAL A 904 11.62 7.13 1.82
N LEU A 905 12.69 7.91 1.94
CA LEU A 905 12.79 9.24 1.34
C LEU A 905 13.03 9.23 -0.17
N ASP A 906 13.48 8.10 -0.75
CA ASP A 906 13.68 7.98 -2.21
C ASP A 906 12.35 7.97 -2.97
N ASN A 907 11.28 7.53 -2.30
CA ASN A 907 9.95 7.44 -2.88
C ASN A 907 9.19 8.78 -2.84
N GLY A 908 9.77 9.83 -2.24
CA GLY A 908 9.10 11.10 -1.97
C GLY A 908 8.69 11.95 -3.18
N CYS A 909 9.14 11.59 -4.38
CA CYS A 909 8.84 12.29 -5.63
C CYS A 909 7.74 11.62 -6.47
N ASP A 910 7.21 10.46 -6.08
CA ASP A 910 6.15 9.77 -6.83
C ASP A 910 4.74 10.16 -6.36
N LEU A 911 3.82 10.39 -7.30
CA LEU A 911 2.43 10.76 -7.04
C LEU A 911 1.73 9.74 -6.14
N PHE A 912 2.00 8.44 -6.27
CA PHE A 912 1.36 7.40 -5.45
C PHE A 912 1.87 7.40 -4.01
N SER A 913 3.17 7.58 -3.83
CA SER A 913 3.77 7.83 -2.52
C SER A 913 3.17 9.06 -1.85
N ASN A 914 2.89 10.11 -2.64
CA ASN A 914 2.28 11.35 -2.15
C ASN A 914 0.80 11.20 -1.81
N VAL A 915 0.02 10.43 -2.59
CA VAL A 915 -1.36 10.06 -2.24
C VAL A 915 -1.38 9.20 -0.97
N GLY A 916 -0.48 8.22 -0.86
CA GLY A 916 -0.33 7.37 0.33
C GLY A 916 0.05 8.19 1.57
N PHE A 917 0.98 9.14 1.41
CA PHE A 917 1.36 10.11 2.44
C PHE A 917 0.15 10.93 2.90
N CYS A 918 -0.60 11.54 1.97
CA CYS A 918 -1.81 12.29 2.27
C CYS A 918 -2.89 11.43 2.92
N ASN A 919 -3.05 10.19 2.48
CA ASN A 919 -4.02 9.24 3.02
C ASN A 919 -3.67 8.90 4.48
N ASN A 920 -2.43 8.50 4.74
CA ASN A 920 -1.96 8.22 6.10
C ASN A 920 -2.14 9.44 7.00
N MET A 921 -1.88 10.64 6.49
CA MET A 921 -2.08 11.89 7.23
C MET A 921 -3.54 12.09 7.64
N VAL A 922 -4.51 12.01 6.71
CA VAL A 922 -5.92 12.27 7.05
C VAL A 922 -6.52 11.19 7.96
N PHE A 923 -6.12 9.93 7.80
CA PHE A 923 -6.54 8.83 8.69
C PHE A 923 -5.88 8.95 10.07
N SER A 924 -4.61 9.35 10.13
CA SER A 924 -3.93 9.51 11.43
C SER A 924 -4.49 10.66 12.24
N ALA A 925 -4.91 11.76 11.61
CA ALA A 925 -5.67 12.80 12.31
C ALA A 925 -6.97 12.26 12.90
N ARG A 926 -7.72 11.44 12.17
CA ARG A 926 -8.95 10.81 12.68
C ARG A 926 -8.68 9.88 13.87
N ASP A 927 -7.79 8.94 13.67
CA ASP A 927 -7.64 7.77 14.55
C ASP A 927 -6.81 8.12 15.79
N LEU A 928 -5.75 8.91 15.64
CA LEU A 928 -4.83 9.24 16.73
C LEU A 928 -5.20 10.56 17.41
N LEU A 929 -5.51 11.60 16.62
CA LEU A 929 -5.72 12.94 17.16
C LEU A 929 -7.16 13.16 17.64
N PHE A 930 -8.17 12.76 16.85
CA PHE A 930 -9.58 12.80 17.26
C PHE A 930 -10.03 11.59 18.06
N LYS A 931 -9.20 10.54 18.10
CA LYS A 931 -9.43 9.28 18.82
C LYS A 931 -10.79 8.67 18.47
N GLU A 932 -11.15 8.69 17.19
CA GLU A 932 -12.41 8.10 16.72
C GLU A 932 -12.28 6.59 16.54
N ASP A 933 -13.32 5.84 16.92
CA ASP A 933 -13.36 4.39 16.72
C ASP A 933 -13.36 4.08 15.21
N PRO A 934 -12.46 3.24 14.68
CA PRO A 934 -12.51 2.78 13.29
C PRO A 934 -13.89 2.26 12.85
N LYS A 935 -14.67 1.67 13.76
CA LYS A 935 -16.03 1.19 13.50
C LYS A 935 -17.03 2.29 13.15
N SER A 936 -16.76 3.56 13.52
CA SER A 936 -17.67 4.67 13.21
C SER A 936 -17.51 5.20 11.78
N LEU A 937 -16.50 4.74 11.03
CA LEU A 937 -16.19 5.22 9.67
C LEU A 937 -17.38 5.14 8.68
N PRO A 938 -18.16 4.05 8.59
CA PRO A 938 -19.31 3.99 7.69
C PRO A 938 -20.38 5.04 8.04
N LYS A 939 -20.62 5.27 9.33
CA LYS A 939 -21.56 6.29 9.83
C LYS A 939 -21.04 7.69 9.50
N ALA A 940 -19.76 7.95 9.76
CA ALA A 940 -19.12 9.23 9.46
C ALA A 940 -19.17 9.56 7.97
N ARG A 941 -18.96 8.58 7.07
CA ARG A 941 -19.10 8.74 5.62
C ARG A 941 -20.52 9.09 5.19
N ARG A 942 -21.56 8.50 5.80
CA ARG A 942 -22.95 8.87 5.52
C ARG A 942 -23.25 10.30 5.94
N ILE A 943 -22.80 10.70 7.13
CA ILE A 943 -22.93 12.08 7.64
C ILE A 943 -22.20 13.05 6.71
N PHE A 944 -20.99 12.70 6.26
CA PHE A 944 -20.22 13.48 5.31
C PHE A 944 -20.99 13.70 4.00
N LYS A 945 -21.51 12.63 3.37
CA LYS A 945 -22.28 12.73 2.12
C LYS A 945 -23.53 13.58 2.28
N LEU A 946 -24.23 13.44 3.40
CA LEU A 946 -25.38 14.28 3.72
C LEU A 946 -25.00 15.76 3.84
N LYS A 947 -23.88 16.07 4.52
CA LYS A 947 -23.37 17.45 4.62
C LYS A 947 -22.94 18.02 3.28
N VAL A 948 -22.28 17.23 2.43
CA VAL A 948 -21.91 17.66 1.06
C VAL A 948 -23.16 17.95 0.23
N TRP A 949 -24.18 17.08 0.33
CA TRP A 949 -25.45 17.30 -0.35
C TRP A 949 -26.15 18.57 0.15
N LEU A 950 -26.28 18.75 1.47
CA LEU A 950 -26.81 19.97 2.10
C LEU A 950 -26.05 21.22 1.64
N TYR A 951 -24.72 21.15 1.62
CA TYR A 951 -23.87 22.25 1.19
C TYR A 951 -24.11 22.61 -0.28
N LYS A 952 -24.14 21.62 -1.19
CA LYS A 952 -24.45 21.83 -2.61
C LYS A 952 -25.87 22.33 -2.83
N PHE A 953 -26.83 21.86 -2.04
CA PHE A 953 -28.22 22.31 -2.09
C PHE A 953 -28.37 23.78 -1.68
N VAL A 954 -27.71 24.19 -0.58
CA VAL A 954 -27.66 25.60 -0.16
C VAL A 954 -26.99 26.46 -1.23
N GLN A 955 -25.87 26.00 -1.81
CA GLN A 955 -25.21 26.70 -2.91
C GLN A 955 -26.14 26.87 -4.12
N PHE A 956 -26.89 25.82 -4.50
CA PHE A 956 -27.87 25.89 -5.57
C PHE A 956 -28.97 26.91 -5.29
N ILE A 957 -29.53 26.94 -4.06
CA ILE A 957 -30.54 27.94 -3.67
C ILE A 957 -29.98 29.36 -3.79
N VAL A 958 -28.76 29.59 -3.29
CA VAL A 958 -28.12 30.91 -3.36
C VAL A 958 -27.88 31.31 -4.81
N LEU A 959 -27.33 30.43 -5.65
CA LEU A 959 -27.10 30.69 -7.07
C LEU A 959 -28.41 30.95 -7.82
N TYR A 960 -29.48 30.19 -7.52
CA TYR A 960 -30.80 30.41 -8.09
C TYR A 960 -31.36 31.78 -7.69
N LYS A 961 -31.23 32.18 -6.42
CA LYS A 961 -31.66 33.52 -5.95
C LYS A 961 -30.86 34.64 -6.59
N VAL A 962 -29.54 34.50 -6.74
CA VAL A 962 -28.69 35.46 -7.44
C VAL A 962 -29.06 35.53 -8.92
N TYR A 963 -29.34 34.40 -9.57
CA TYR A 963 -29.80 34.35 -10.96
C TYR A 963 -31.14 35.08 -11.11
N VAL A 964 -32.14 34.76 -10.28
CA VAL A 964 -33.46 35.43 -10.31
C VAL A 964 -33.31 36.93 -10.09
N TRP A 965 -32.54 37.34 -9.08
CA TRP A 965 -32.30 38.75 -8.79
C TRP A 965 -31.60 39.47 -9.95
N THR A 966 -30.59 38.83 -10.57
CA THR A 966 -29.91 39.38 -11.75
C THR A 966 -30.86 39.49 -12.94
N MET A 967 -31.73 38.51 -13.17
CA MET A 967 -32.72 38.55 -14.25
C MET A 967 -33.80 39.60 -14.01
N GLU A 968 -34.25 39.77 -12.77
CA GLU A 968 -35.15 40.86 -12.37
C GLU A 968 -34.49 42.23 -12.55
N TYR A 969 -33.23 42.37 -12.15
CA TYR A 969 -32.46 43.60 -12.37
C TYR A 969 -32.29 43.90 -13.86
N ILE A 970 -31.88 42.92 -14.68
CA ILE A 970 -31.77 43.08 -16.14
C ILE A 970 -33.12 43.45 -16.74
N LYS A 971 -34.21 42.80 -16.31
CA LYS A 971 -35.57 43.10 -16.80
C LYS A 971 -36.00 44.52 -16.44
N ASN A 972 -35.71 44.96 -15.22
CA ASN A 972 -36.02 46.31 -14.74
C ASN A 972 -35.15 47.36 -15.43
N SER A 973 -33.85 47.12 -15.58
CA SER A 973 -32.94 48.02 -16.32
C SER A 973 -33.23 48.05 -17.81
N TYR A 974 -33.68 46.94 -18.42
CA TYR A 974 -34.16 46.93 -19.81
C TYR A 974 -35.49 47.69 -19.95
N ALA A 975 -36.39 47.59 -18.96
CA ALA A 975 -37.62 48.38 -18.92
C ALA A 975 -37.34 49.88 -18.72
N GLU A 976 -36.37 50.24 -17.88
CA GLU A 976 -35.88 51.63 -17.72
C GLU A 976 -35.18 52.13 -18.99
N TRP A 977 -34.36 51.31 -19.65
CA TRP A 977 -33.74 51.66 -20.95
C TRP A 977 -34.79 51.89 -22.04
N ARG A 978 -35.86 51.09 -22.06
CA ARG A 978 -36.99 51.25 -23.00
C ARG A 978 -37.89 52.44 -22.67
N HIS A 979 -37.91 52.89 -21.41
CA HIS A 979 -38.64 54.08 -20.99
C HIS A 979 -37.83 55.37 -21.16
N ASN A 980 -36.49 55.28 -21.12
CA ASN A 980 -35.58 56.38 -21.44
C ASN A 980 -35.28 56.44 -22.96
N ASP A 981 -36.34 56.48 -23.78
CA ASP A 981 -36.28 57.01 -25.14
C ASP A 981 -35.93 58.51 -25.06
N PHE A 982 -34.65 58.80 -24.82
CA PHE A 982 -34.06 60.13 -24.98
C PHE A 982 -33.72 60.34 -26.48
N PHE A 983 -34.71 60.16 -27.34
CA PHE A 983 -34.69 60.53 -28.76
C PHE A 983 -36.10 60.98 -29.21
N LEU A 984 -36.68 61.90 -28.44
CA LEU A 984 -37.83 62.70 -28.86
C LEU A 984 -37.58 64.16 -28.48
N ASP A 985 -36.49 64.72 -29.02
CA ASP A 985 -36.30 66.17 -29.14
C ASP A 985 -35.20 66.48 -30.18
N LEU A 986 -35.42 66.07 -31.44
CA LEU A 986 -34.70 66.65 -32.58
C LEU A 986 -35.65 66.81 -33.77
N PRO A 987 -35.70 68.01 -34.40
CA PRO A 987 -36.67 68.33 -35.43
C PRO A 987 -36.39 67.61 -36.75
N LEU A 988 -37.50 67.28 -37.43
CA LEU A 988 -37.59 66.70 -38.77
C LEU A 988 -36.58 67.30 -39.75
N ASN A 989 -35.57 66.53 -40.13
CA ASN A 989 -35.18 66.39 -41.53
C ASN A 989 -34.28 65.18 -41.71
N ASN A 990 -34.55 64.44 -42.78
CA ASN A 990 -33.81 63.29 -43.30
C ASN A 990 -34.13 61.93 -42.68
N ARG A 991 -35.39 61.50 -42.87
CA ARG A 991 -35.64 60.11 -43.27
C ARG A 991 -35.18 59.96 -44.73
N LEU A 992 -34.27 59.03 -45.02
CA LEU A 992 -34.23 58.26 -46.27
C LEU A 992 -33.10 57.22 -46.25
N GLN A 993 -33.41 56.07 -46.87
CA GLN A 993 -32.61 54.86 -47.13
C GLN A 993 -32.61 53.84 -45.98
N LEU A 994 -33.63 52.95 -45.87
CA LEU A 994 -33.86 51.71 -46.65
C LEU A 994 -32.62 50.80 -46.65
N SER A 995 -32.67 49.52 -46.29
CA SER A 995 -33.77 48.55 -46.08
C SER A 995 -33.23 47.36 -45.32
#